data_AF-A0A8S3SKW9-F1
#
_entry.id   AF-A0A8S3SKW9-F1
#
_cell.length_a   1.000
_cell.length_b   1.000
_cell.length_c   1.000
_cell.angle_alpha   90.00
_cell.angle_beta   90.00
_cell.angle_gamma   90.00
#
_symmetry.space_group_name_H-M   'P 1'
#
loop_
_entity.id
_entity.type
_entity.pdbx_description
1 polymer ?
#
loop_
_entity_poly.entity_id
_entity_poly.type
_entity_poly.pdbx_seq_one_letter_code
_entity_poly.pdbx_strand_id
1 'polypeptide(L)'
;MNMCNYAKVILARSTKDPDNLKWWNNKQVENSKENSIYTTVPNHSQNINVFQRYNNYHVIMNKYPKMYIPLAEFKSRVPRVQIYLTKTKYWKNCNKSGEKTLFIEKYNLKNWCKLSEIERKGHQQNDCNICKSDAFHTSLHAASAPQTTNDIDQLCTQLTTTVCNTSKTNNDGKMIKVVKTIVPYIEKKTGSNFTDKKFINEIKSLPAKSNINWTELSRKYQVKNSYHKFPLNGGQVLYQFAKSEGVEVNKFNETKRISGRDYFRRVRRAKHILCKRLSTPTPRPAKQLKKEVRELLQTGDLDIGVAVAPKVFKSNNITTTGELVEKIVTVYGRKFPLHQLCQKLTNEQSEMGFFRASANTIHRHLKLWHDHSGILSRPYFLIMVSCLFDENIYLTNEEYTEKYPDQKAIDVQSIVEKPKLYIFGQSKSSDSDQMSYSTTRVEDLKDLSTPSIAPDGLKVYDIVRIFTGDNPARQFECGQQRGGNYRCICGLAAVNHSNFEAAFIQKTQSLQQRLDLFKAGTLWKTFNMQNNINPFVNLTKETLTDELDYRNLDIYNLKKPELKTLLTETLHGIQRPPALFCPNFDNTCTTENLEQYEISNCEPLHDIVNVVQNLITELPYHLDDNIQKEYLRFFEVTVGDKNELKASNARLYAIKLAHFTNMNYENGLVNADILTICNSLVEIITICYSRSNERTQKQVLRLYNQCFLFAILIKYVIINPKKLTKGKFYGSHFHSFTVHFPEMYRLFCLRSLLPENQERTFGDLRSISVRTSNRQAKYVVDNCVLRFLAKQDSEDQIDSFEHQDSAISQQARLLPPRGNSIIPGQLIASRHRLIQAHCQRISDFLEVGINVWWKTSEGHVEFLDGPHENHSQDCGPNLHHFSTSNLKKEYAYLDEKWKNIIDKVTTNKFTVPCMKIKVYDVNGKVTSVLNTNLDLEKNSGRWQSIQMSIYSLLIYKWSNYQFLQQHKLIVVFFPIKYSRLKICNELEKNSP
;
A
#
# COMPACT_ATOMS: atom_id res chain seq x y z
N MET A 1 9.85 -8.84 26.26
CA MET A 1 9.72 -10.21 26.81
C MET A 1 10.11 -10.09 28.27
N ASN A 2 9.15 -10.19 29.18
CA ASN A 2 9.43 -10.28 30.61
C ASN A 2 10.17 -11.58 30.87
N MET A 3 11.46 -11.49 31.16
CA MET A 3 12.29 -12.66 31.36
C MET A 3 13.04 -12.53 32.66
N CYS A 4 12.41 -13.00 33.73
CA CYS A 4 13.11 -13.72 34.79
C CYS A 4 12.12 -14.32 35.79
N ASN A 5 11.91 -15.63 35.69
CA ASN A 5 11.90 -16.48 36.87
C ASN A 5 13.17 -17.34 36.78
N TYR A 6 14.28 -16.64 37.03
CA TYR A 6 15.70 -17.00 36.87
C TYR A 6 16.11 -17.67 35.55
N ALA A 7 15.62 -17.10 34.43
CA ALA A 7 15.70 -17.71 33.09
C ALA A 7 15.26 -19.20 33.12
N LYS A 8 14.28 -19.48 33.98
CA LYS A 8 13.56 -20.74 34.24
C LYS A 8 14.51 -21.94 34.36
N VAL A 9 15.62 -21.70 35.07
CA VAL A 9 16.73 -22.62 35.39
C VAL A 9 17.74 -22.84 34.25
N ILE A 10 17.88 -21.87 33.33
CA ILE A 10 18.74 -22.09 32.15
C ILE A 10 18.24 -23.37 31.47
N LEU A 11 16.95 -23.38 31.16
CA LEU A 11 16.45 -24.22 30.09
C LEU A 11 16.66 -25.72 30.34
N ALA A 12 16.68 -26.20 31.60
CA ALA A 12 16.84 -27.63 31.92
C ALA A 12 17.86 -28.29 30.97
N ARG A 13 19.03 -27.66 30.79
CA ARG A 13 20.15 -28.09 29.94
C ARG A 13 19.77 -29.07 28.83
N SER A 14 19.85 -28.59 27.60
CA SER A 14 20.55 -29.32 26.56
C SER A 14 21.95 -29.81 27.02
N THR A 15 21.98 -30.91 27.78
CA THR A 15 22.81 -32.12 27.65
C THR A 15 24.29 -31.99 27.32
N LYS A 16 25.07 -31.17 28.04
CA LYS A 16 26.54 -31.16 27.83
C LYS A 16 27.46 -31.06 29.05
N ASP A 17 26.98 -30.82 30.26
CA ASP A 17 27.90 -30.69 31.40
C ASP A 17 27.51 -31.72 32.48
N PRO A 18 28.18 -32.88 32.53
CA PRO A 18 27.85 -33.99 33.42
C PRO A 18 27.89 -33.63 34.92
N ASP A 19 28.68 -32.64 35.31
CA ASP A 19 29.08 -32.42 36.70
C ASP A 19 27.96 -31.85 37.57
N ASN A 20 27.19 -30.89 37.05
CA ASN A 20 26.04 -30.34 37.81
C ASN A 20 24.84 -31.31 37.88
N LEU A 21 24.73 -32.28 36.96
CA LEU A 21 23.69 -33.33 37.00
C LEU A 21 24.04 -34.38 38.05
N LYS A 22 25.31 -34.81 38.10
CA LYS A 22 25.86 -35.65 39.18
C LYS A 22 25.66 -34.99 40.55
N TRP A 23 25.97 -33.69 40.68
CA TRP A 23 25.78 -32.95 41.92
C TRP A 23 24.32 -32.92 42.38
N TRP A 24 23.37 -32.70 41.46
CA TRP A 24 21.94 -32.66 41.80
C TRP A 24 21.38 -34.03 42.20
N ASN A 25 21.78 -35.09 41.50
CA ASN A 25 21.37 -36.46 41.83
C ASN A 25 21.91 -36.89 43.21
N ASN A 26 23.17 -36.56 43.53
CA ASN A 26 23.74 -36.83 44.86
C ASN A 26 22.98 -36.08 45.98
N LYS A 27 22.57 -34.84 45.73
CA LYS A 27 21.78 -34.03 46.69
C LYS A 27 20.35 -34.55 46.90
N GLN A 28 19.80 -35.31 45.95
CA GLN A 28 18.50 -35.99 46.11
C GLN A 28 18.63 -37.21 47.03
N VAL A 29 19.72 -37.98 46.90
CA VAL A 29 20.03 -39.12 47.76
C VAL A 29 20.24 -38.69 49.23
N GLU A 30 20.79 -37.50 49.46
CA GLU A 30 20.92 -36.92 50.80
C GLU A 30 19.58 -36.51 51.44
N ASN A 31 18.58 -36.11 50.63
CA ASN A 31 17.26 -35.68 51.11
C ASN A 31 16.23 -36.83 51.19
N SER A 32 16.54 -38.01 50.65
CA SER A 32 15.64 -39.17 50.62
C SER A 32 15.67 -40.04 51.89
N LYS A 33 16.09 -39.50 53.04
CA LYS A 33 15.81 -40.14 54.34
C LYS A 33 14.39 -39.88 54.85
N GLU A 34 13.63 -38.98 54.22
CA GLU A 34 12.19 -38.81 54.48
C GLU A 34 11.42 -38.66 53.17
N ASN A 35 10.60 -39.68 52.88
CA ASN A 35 9.53 -39.78 51.88
C ASN A 35 9.88 -39.74 50.38
N SER A 36 9.81 -40.93 49.79
CA SER A 36 9.89 -41.26 48.37
C SER A 36 8.66 -40.79 47.58
N ILE A 37 8.90 -40.19 46.40
CA ILE A 37 8.31 -40.45 45.07
C ILE A 37 8.92 -39.36 44.16
N TYR A 38 10.18 -39.52 43.73
CA TYR A 38 10.73 -38.69 42.64
C TYR A 38 11.65 -39.55 41.79
N THR A 39 11.30 -39.70 40.51
CA THR A 39 12.03 -40.47 39.50
C THR A 39 13.40 -39.87 39.20
N THR A 40 14.40 -40.74 39.07
CA THR A 40 15.78 -40.40 38.68
C THR A 40 15.83 -39.83 37.27
N VAL A 41 16.64 -38.78 37.07
CA VAL A 41 16.84 -38.14 35.75
C VAL A 41 17.80 -39.02 34.91
N PRO A 42 17.47 -39.43 33.67
CA PRO A 42 18.31 -40.33 32.87
C PRO A 42 19.62 -39.67 32.42
N ASN A 43 20.67 -40.49 32.29
CA ASN A 43 22.00 -40.05 31.84
C ASN A 43 22.01 -39.64 30.35
N HIS A 44 22.61 -38.47 30.13
CA HIS A 44 23.15 -37.85 28.91
C HIS A 44 22.81 -38.45 27.51
N SER A 45 22.09 -37.70 26.67
CA SER A 45 21.97 -37.91 25.21
C SER A 45 22.01 -36.58 24.44
N GLN A 46 22.68 -36.50 23.29
CA GLN A 46 22.82 -35.25 22.53
C GLN A 46 21.56 -34.84 21.74
N ASN A 47 20.54 -35.70 21.65
CA ASN A 47 19.30 -35.45 20.88
C ASN A 47 18.04 -35.54 21.74
N ILE A 48 17.96 -34.75 22.82
CA ILE A 48 16.74 -34.72 23.66
C ILE A 48 15.66 -33.85 23.03
N ASN A 49 14.50 -34.45 22.78
CA ASN A 49 13.33 -33.79 22.21
C ASN A 49 12.70 -32.77 23.18
N VAL A 50 11.86 -31.87 22.67
CA VAL A 50 11.27 -30.77 23.45
C VAL A 50 10.40 -31.26 24.61
N PHE A 51 9.79 -32.44 24.48
CA PHE A 51 8.91 -33.03 25.50
C PHE A 51 9.71 -33.53 26.72
N GLN A 52 10.84 -34.22 26.49
CA GLN A 52 11.73 -34.64 27.58
C GLN A 52 12.39 -33.45 28.29
N ARG A 53 12.70 -32.36 27.58
CA ARG A 53 13.18 -31.12 28.21
C ARG A 53 12.13 -30.50 29.13
N TYR A 54 10.87 -30.58 28.72
CA TYR A 54 9.76 -30.11 29.54
C TYR A 54 9.59 -30.97 30.80
N ASN A 55 9.73 -32.29 30.70
CA ASN A 55 9.66 -33.17 31.88
C ASN A 55 10.76 -32.86 32.91
N ASN A 56 11.99 -32.60 32.48
CA ASN A 56 13.07 -32.21 33.39
C ASN A 56 12.81 -30.85 34.06
N TYR A 57 12.33 -29.89 33.27
CA TYR A 57 11.88 -28.60 33.79
C TYR A 57 10.75 -28.78 34.82
N HIS A 58 9.78 -29.65 34.53
CA HIS A 58 8.65 -29.96 35.40
C HIS A 58 9.11 -30.52 36.75
N VAL A 59 10.02 -31.50 36.77
CA VAL A 59 10.54 -32.11 38.01
C VAL A 59 11.25 -31.09 38.90
N ILE A 60 12.06 -30.20 38.32
CA ILE A 60 12.78 -29.17 39.07
C ILE A 60 11.80 -28.12 39.63
N MET A 61 10.80 -27.74 38.83
CA MET A 61 9.88 -26.66 39.16
C MET A 61 8.66 -27.09 39.98
N ASN A 62 8.38 -28.39 40.11
CA ASN A 62 7.27 -28.88 40.92
C ASN A 62 7.43 -28.48 42.41
N LYS A 63 8.67 -28.32 42.88
CA LYS A 63 8.98 -27.79 44.23
C LYS A 63 8.79 -26.27 44.36
N TYR A 64 8.53 -25.57 43.26
CA TYR A 64 8.40 -24.11 43.19
C TYR A 64 7.20 -23.72 42.29
N PRO A 65 5.96 -24.06 42.71
CA PRO A 65 4.77 -24.04 41.85
C PRO A 65 4.44 -22.67 41.25
N LYS A 66 4.82 -21.57 41.91
CA LYS A 66 4.63 -20.20 41.42
C LYS A 66 5.53 -19.82 40.23
N MET A 67 6.49 -20.67 39.87
CA MET A 67 7.40 -20.48 38.73
C MET A 67 7.09 -21.39 37.53
N TYR A 68 6.07 -22.24 37.65
CA TYR A 68 5.65 -23.20 36.63
C TYR A 68 5.11 -22.50 35.37
N ILE A 69 5.40 -23.04 34.19
CA ILE A 69 4.72 -22.65 32.95
C ILE A 69 4.16 -23.86 32.19
N PRO A 70 2.98 -23.74 31.55
CA PRO A 70 2.41 -24.80 30.73
C PRO A 70 3.27 -25.15 29.50
N LEU A 71 3.17 -26.40 29.03
CA LEU A 71 3.94 -26.94 27.90
C LEU A 71 3.82 -26.10 26.61
N ALA A 72 2.63 -25.57 26.30
CA ALA A 72 2.41 -24.74 25.12
C ALA A 72 3.21 -23.41 25.19
N GLU A 73 3.29 -22.83 26.38
CA GLU A 73 4.07 -21.61 26.62
C GLU A 73 5.58 -21.91 26.64
N PHE A 74 5.97 -23.06 27.19
CA PHE A 74 7.34 -23.57 27.14
C PHE A 74 7.81 -23.78 25.68
N LYS A 75 7.02 -24.46 24.84
CA LYS A 75 7.34 -24.71 23.41
C LYS A 75 7.56 -23.43 22.60
N SER A 76 6.77 -22.37 22.86
CA SER A 76 6.82 -21.13 22.07
C SER A 76 7.92 -20.16 22.50
N ARG A 77 8.22 -20.07 23.82
CA ARG A 77 9.13 -19.06 24.36
C ARG A 77 10.58 -19.54 24.48
N VAL A 78 10.78 -20.84 24.74
CA VAL A 78 12.08 -21.43 25.06
C VAL A 78 13.08 -21.45 23.87
N PRO A 79 12.70 -21.82 22.63
CA PRO A 79 13.63 -21.81 21.49
C PRO A 79 14.21 -20.43 21.18
N ARG A 80 13.42 -19.36 21.39
CA ARG A 80 13.85 -17.97 21.18
C ARG A 80 14.91 -17.56 22.19
N VAL A 81 14.74 -17.94 23.46
CA VAL A 81 15.74 -17.72 24.52
C VAL A 81 17.02 -18.54 24.25
N GLN A 82 16.90 -19.78 23.76
CA GLN A 82 18.05 -20.63 23.39
C GLN A 82 18.89 -20.04 22.25
N ILE A 83 18.26 -19.59 21.16
CA ILE A 83 18.93 -18.96 20.02
C ILE A 83 19.68 -17.69 20.46
N TYR A 84 19.09 -16.94 21.39
CA TYR A 84 19.68 -15.72 21.93
C TYR A 84 20.91 -16.01 22.80
N LEU A 85 20.84 -16.99 23.71
CA LEU A 85 21.95 -17.38 24.58
C LEU A 85 23.10 -18.07 23.82
N THR A 86 22.81 -18.80 22.74
CA THR A 86 23.82 -19.55 21.98
C THR A 86 24.60 -18.69 20.97
N LYS A 87 23.92 -17.85 20.17
CA LYS A 87 24.58 -17.09 19.09
C LYS A 87 25.23 -15.81 19.63
N THR A 88 26.54 -15.70 19.44
CA THR A 88 27.37 -14.57 19.92
C THR A 88 26.94 -13.22 19.37
N LYS A 89 26.39 -13.17 18.15
CA LYS A 89 25.91 -11.94 17.49
C LYS A 89 24.79 -11.20 18.24
N TYR A 90 24.10 -11.87 19.18
CA TYR A 90 23.04 -11.26 19.97
C TYR A 90 23.52 -10.66 21.29
N TRP A 91 24.80 -10.85 21.62
CA TRP A 91 25.46 -10.25 22.77
C TRP A 91 26.18 -8.96 22.34
N LYS A 92 26.32 -8.00 23.25
CA LYS A 92 27.02 -6.74 22.96
C LYS A 92 28.41 -7.03 22.41
N ASN A 93 28.78 -6.28 21.36
CA ASN A 93 30.05 -6.44 20.65
C ASN A 93 30.34 -7.89 20.22
N CYS A 94 29.31 -8.67 19.89
CA CYS A 94 29.41 -10.09 19.54
C CYS A 94 30.10 -10.94 20.62
N ASN A 95 29.92 -10.62 21.90
CA ASN A 95 30.53 -11.29 23.07
C ASN A 95 32.07 -11.15 23.18
N LYS A 96 32.70 -10.17 22.52
CA LYS A 96 34.17 -9.96 22.61
C LYS A 96 34.67 -9.66 24.04
N SER A 97 33.81 -9.20 24.94
CA SER A 97 34.10 -8.90 26.36
C SER A 97 33.92 -10.08 27.31
N GLY A 98 33.53 -11.27 26.83
CA GLY A 98 33.31 -12.44 27.67
C GLY A 98 32.02 -12.40 28.52
N GLU A 99 31.14 -11.42 28.28
CA GLU A 99 29.89 -11.20 29.03
C GLU A 99 28.97 -12.43 29.08
N LYS A 100 28.92 -13.23 28.01
CA LYS A 100 28.17 -14.50 27.95
C LYS A 100 28.67 -15.51 28.99
N THR A 101 29.98 -15.64 29.15
CA THR A 101 30.58 -16.61 30.09
C THR A 101 30.30 -16.21 31.53
N LEU A 102 30.51 -14.93 31.87
CA LEU A 102 30.21 -14.37 33.18
C LEU A 102 28.72 -14.47 33.54
N PHE A 103 27.85 -14.25 32.55
CA PHE A 103 26.42 -14.45 32.72
C PHE A 103 26.09 -15.93 33.01
N ILE A 104 26.64 -16.88 32.26
CA ILE A 104 26.38 -18.31 32.49
C ILE A 104 26.90 -18.76 33.87
N GLU A 105 28.06 -18.28 34.30
CA GLU A 105 28.67 -18.63 35.59
C GLU A 105 27.87 -18.06 36.78
N LYS A 106 27.43 -16.80 36.69
CA LYS A 106 26.63 -16.15 37.72
C LYS A 106 25.25 -16.79 37.87
N TYR A 107 24.64 -17.22 36.77
CA TYR A 107 23.24 -17.66 36.74
C TYR A 107 23.04 -19.20 36.78
N ASN A 108 24.02 -20.00 37.26
CA ASN A 108 23.97 -21.48 37.30
C ASN A 108 23.17 -22.11 38.48
N LEU A 109 22.82 -23.41 38.36
CA LEU A 109 21.97 -24.14 39.32
C LEU A 109 22.59 -24.27 40.72
N LYS A 110 23.91 -24.50 40.82
CA LYS A 110 24.63 -24.63 42.10
C LYS A 110 24.59 -23.33 42.89
N ASN A 111 24.77 -22.20 42.20
CA ASN A 111 24.71 -20.86 42.80
C ASN A 111 23.27 -20.47 43.15
N TRP A 112 22.30 -20.84 42.31
CA TRP A 112 20.88 -20.62 42.62
C TRP A 112 20.43 -21.36 43.90
N CYS A 113 20.89 -22.60 44.09
CA CYS A 113 20.56 -23.37 45.30
C CYS A 113 21.21 -22.85 46.58
N LYS A 114 22.21 -21.96 46.46
CA LYS A 114 22.86 -21.31 47.61
C LYS A 114 22.15 -20.03 48.04
N LEU A 115 21.20 -19.54 47.24
CA LEU A 115 20.42 -18.35 47.57
C LEU A 115 19.48 -18.63 48.76
N SER A 116 19.27 -17.61 49.60
CA SER A 116 18.29 -17.67 50.69
C SER A 116 16.86 -17.83 50.14
N GLU A 117 15.92 -18.25 50.98
CA GLU A 117 14.53 -18.44 50.57
C GLU A 117 13.87 -17.14 50.11
N ILE A 118 14.22 -16.02 50.74
CA ILE A 118 13.73 -14.67 50.41
C ILE A 118 14.25 -14.25 49.03
N GLU A 119 15.55 -14.44 48.75
CA GLU A 119 16.14 -14.15 47.44
C GLU A 119 15.53 -15.04 46.35
N ARG A 120 15.35 -16.34 46.64
CA ARG A 120 14.68 -17.27 45.73
C ARG A 120 13.25 -16.83 45.42
N LYS A 121 12.46 -16.45 46.43
CA LYS A 121 11.09 -15.91 46.28
C LYS A 121 11.05 -14.62 45.45
N GLY A 122 12.04 -13.75 45.62
CA GLY A 122 12.19 -12.53 44.81
C GLY A 122 12.43 -12.79 43.32
N HIS A 123 12.95 -13.97 42.96
CA HIS A 123 13.09 -14.45 41.58
C HIS A 123 11.90 -15.32 41.09
N GLN A 124 10.77 -15.40 41.81
CA GLN A 124 9.56 -16.17 41.42
C GLN A 124 8.46 -15.32 40.79
N GLN A 125 8.66 -14.02 40.67
CA GLN A 125 7.69 -13.11 40.08
C GLN A 125 8.01 -12.88 38.60
N ASN A 126 6.97 -12.89 37.74
CA ASN A 126 7.07 -12.70 36.29
C ASN A 126 7.82 -11.41 35.87
N ASP A 127 8.10 -10.53 36.83
CA ASP A 127 8.92 -9.32 36.75
C ASP A 127 9.87 -9.18 37.94
N CYS A 128 10.90 -10.02 38.00
CA CYS A 128 11.90 -9.93 39.06
C CYS A 128 12.60 -8.56 39.11
N ASN A 129 12.29 -7.74 40.11
CA ASN A 129 12.89 -6.44 40.33
C ASN A 129 14.34 -6.52 40.85
N ILE A 130 14.73 -7.63 41.51
CA ILE A 130 16.11 -7.88 41.98
C ILE A 130 17.09 -7.98 40.80
N CYS A 131 16.66 -8.52 39.66
CA CYS A 131 17.49 -8.55 38.45
C CYS A 131 17.66 -7.18 37.77
N LYS A 132 16.88 -6.17 38.16
CA LYS A 132 16.99 -4.80 37.65
C LYS A 132 17.93 -3.92 38.48
N SER A 133 18.24 -4.31 39.72
CA SER A 133 19.05 -3.50 40.64
C SER A 133 20.55 -3.80 40.60
N ASP A 134 20.99 -4.79 39.83
CA ASP A 134 22.37 -5.26 39.82
C ASP A 134 23.17 -4.62 38.66
N ALA A 135 24.38 -4.11 38.93
CA ALA A 135 25.14 -3.19 38.07
C ALA A 135 25.60 -3.74 36.70
N PHE A 136 25.25 -4.99 36.36
CA PHE A 136 25.56 -5.64 35.09
C PHE A 136 24.29 -5.85 34.27
N HIS A 137 23.71 -4.74 33.81
CA HIS A 137 22.58 -4.74 32.88
C HIS A 137 22.98 -5.37 31.53
N THR A 138 22.74 -6.67 31.39
CA THR A 138 22.69 -7.32 30.08
C THR A 138 21.39 -6.94 29.36
N SER A 139 21.42 -6.97 28.03
CA SER A 139 20.32 -6.58 27.12
C SER A 139 19.03 -7.41 27.28
N LEU A 140 19.00 -8.40 28.16
CA LEU A 140 17.85 -9.27 28.42
C LEU A 140 16.69 -8.58 29.17
N HIS A 141 16.95 -7.55 29.98
CA HIS A 141 15.93 -6.94 30.86
C HIS A 141 15.28 -5.66 30.31
N ALA A 142 15.77 -5.11 29.20
CA ALA A 142 15.37 -3.78 28.74
C ALA A 142 14.03 -3.74 27.96
N ALA A 143 13.25 -4.83 27.94
CA ALA A 143 12.11 -4.96 27.05
C ALA A 143 10.82 -5.44 27.73
N SER A 144 10.50 -4.98 28.94
CA SER A 144 9.13 -4.72 29.44
C SER A 144 9.11 -4.30 30.93
N ALA A 145 8.50 -3.16 31.24
CA ALA A 145 7.85 -2.87 32.53
C ALA A 145 6.99 -1.57 32.42
N PRO A 146 5.66 -1.66 32.57
CA PRO A 146 4.72 -0.53 32.56
C PRO A 146 4.28 -0.06 33.97
N GLN A 147 5.20 0.11 34.93
CA GLN A 147 4.86 0.54 36.31
C GLN A 147 5.98 1.38 36.95
N THR A 148 6.31 2.55 36.39
CA THR A 148 7.27 3.48 37.02
C THR A 148 6.92 4.93 36.71
N THR A 149 5.63 5.26 36.73
CA THR A 149 5.16 6.63 36.50
C THR A 149 4.54 7.27 37.75
N ASN A 150 4.00 6.51 38.71
CA ASN A 150 3.36 7.11 39.88
C ASN A 150 4.34 7.51 41.01
N ASP A 151 5.37 6.72 41.30
CA ASP A 151 6.33 7.09 42.37
C ASP A 151 7.31 8.19 41.93
N ILE A 152 7.56 8.30 40.63
CA ILE A 152 8.45 9.34 40.07
C ILE A 152 7.72 10.69 39.99
N ASP A 153 6.41 10.73 39.69
CA ASP A 153 5.65 11.99 39.71
C ASP A 153 5.43 12.52 41.14
N GLN A 154 5.31 11.66 42.15
CA GLN A 154 5.23 12.10 43.55
C GLN A 154 6.57 12.63 44.08
N LEU A 155 7.68 11.96 43.74
CA LEU A 155 9.04 12.43 44.05
C LEU A 155 9.41 13.68 43.24
N CYS A 156 9.00 13.80 41.98
CA CYS A 156 9.22 14.98 41.14
C CYS A 156 8.34 16.16 41.56
N THR A 157 7.13 15.94 42.07
CA THR A 157 6.27 17.01 42.59
C THR A 157 6.78 17.49 43.96
N GLN A 158 7.27 16.60 44.83
CA GLN A 158 7.96 16.99 46.07
C GLN A 158 9.31 17.69 45.79
N LEU A 159 10.10 17.22 44.81
CA LEU A 159 11.33 17.92 44.38
C LEU A 159 11.00 19.29 43.78
N THR A 160 9.98 19.40 42.93
CA THR A 160 9.60 20.64 42.25
C THR A 160 9.04 21.66 43.23
N THR A 161 8.27 21.24 44.23
CA THR A 161 7.76 22.12 45.30
C THR A 161 8.89 22.59 46.22
N THR A 162 9.85 21.72 46.54
CA THR A 162 11.03 22.07 47.35
C THR A 162 12.01 22.99 46.60
N VAL A 163 12.17 22.78 45.28
CA VAL A 163 13.02 23.59 44.39
C VAL A 163 12.38 24.93 44.05
N CYS A 164 11.06 25.01 43.87
CA CYS A 164 10.36 26.28 43.64
C CYS A 164 10.33 27.18 44.89
N ASN A 165 10.19 26.59 46.09
CA ASN A 165 10.21 27.35 47.35
C ASN A 165 11.62 27.81 47.78
N THR A 166 12.70 27.23 47.23
CA THR A 166 14.08 27.68 47.47
C THR A 166 14.66 28.53 46.34
N SER A 167 13.90 28.82 45.30
CA SER A 167 14.32 29.65 44.15
C SER A 167 13.84 31.09 44.27
N LYS A 168 14.02 31.67 45.45
CA LYS A 168 14.13 33.13 45.63
C LYS A 168 15.39 33.42 46.45
N THR A 169 16.55 33.33 45.80
CA THR A 169 17.82 34.09 46.05
C THR A 169 19.02 33.38 45.40
N ASN A 170 20.02 34.17 45.02
CA ASN A 170 21.10 33.92 44.04
C ASN A 170 21.97 32.64 44.22
N ASN A 171 22.58 32.21 43.10
CA ASN A 171 23.34 30.96 42.90
C ASN A 171 24.62 30.77 43.73
N ASP A 172 25.11 31.77 44.48
CA ASP A 172 26.37 31.64 45.24
C ASP A 172 26.23 30.88 46.59
N GLY A 173 25.01 30.74 47.12
CA GLY A 173 24.78 30.12 48.44
C GLY A 173 24.76 28.58 48.48
N LYS A 174 24.56 27.89 47.35
CA LYS A 174 24.30 26.43 47.33
C LYS A 174 25.57 25.58 47.55
N MET A 175 26.74 26.03 47.12
CA MET A 175 28.00 25.28 47.32
C MET A 175 28.65 25.52 48.69
N ILE A 176 28.42 26.68 49.30
CA ILE A 176 28.90 27.01 50.66
C ILE A 176 28.20 26.12 51.71
N LYS A 177 26.91 25.80 51.50
CA LYS A 177 26.15 24.87 52.36
C LYS A 177 26.67 23.43 52.29
N VAL A 178 27.14 22.97 51.13
CA VAL A 178 27.67 21.60 50.96
C VAL A 178 29.04 21.46 51.63
N VAL A 179 29.89 22.48 51.55
CA VAL A 179 31.22 22.48 52.20
C VAL A 179 31.09 22.55 53.73
N LYS A 180 30.22 23.42 54.29
CA LYS A 180 29.99 23.52 55.75
C LYS A 180 29.36 22.27 56.37
N THR A 181 28.73 21.40 55.57
CA THR A 181 28.07 20.18 56.06
C THR A 181 28.99 18.95 56.00
N ILE A 182 30.00 18.95 55.12
CA ILE A 182 30.85 17.78 54.85
C ILE A 182 32.10 17.76 55.74
N VAL A 183 32.64 18.93 56.12
CA VAL A 183 33.88 19.06 56.91
C VAL A 183 33.80 18.35 58.28
N PRO A 184 32.76 18.54 59.12
CA PRO A 184 32.67 17.89 60.43
C PRO A 184 32.55 16.35 60.34
N TYR A 185 32.04 15.86 59.22
CA TYR A 185 31.83 14.42 59.00
C TYR A 185 33.08 13.70 58.50
N ILE A 186 33.98 14.43 57.82
CA ILE A 186 35.30 13.94 57.40
C ILE A 186 36.21 13.82 58.62
N GLU A 187 36.25 14.84 59.49
CA GLU A 187 37.07 14.84 60.71
C GLU A 187 36.66 13.72 61.70
N LYS A 188 35.34 13.45 61.81
CA LYS A 188 34.79 12.40 62.68
C LYS A 188 35.09 10.97 62.19
N LYS A 189 35.39 10.76 60.91
CA LYS A 189 35.59 9.42 60.31
C LYS A 189 37.03 9.07 59.95
N THR A 190 37.93 10.03 59.78
CA THR A 190 39.31 9.76 59.34
C THR A 190 40.36 9.85 60.44
N GLY A 191 39.99 10.30 61.66
CA GLY A 191 40.90 10.40 62.80
C GLY A 191 42.12 11.30 62.57
N SER A 192 42.16 12.04 61.47
CA SER A 192 43.25 12.92 61.08
C SER A 192 42.66 14.32 60.94
N ASN A 193 43.07 15.25 61.82
CA ASN A 193 42.80 16.67 61.63
C ASN A 193 43.28 17.05 60.23
N PHE A 194 42.35 17.33 59.31
CA PHE A 194 42.70 18.07 58.12
C PHE A 194 43.15 19.43 58.65
N THR A 195 44.46 19.66 58.72
CA THR A 195 44.99 20.88 59.35
C THR A 195 44.86 22.01 58.33
N ASP A 196 43.63 22.51 58.22
CA ASP A 196 43.15 23.60 57.36
C ASP A 196 44.13 24.77 57.29
N LYS A 197 44.80 25.05 58.40
CA LYS A 197 45.74 26.16 58.53
C LYS A 197 46.98 25.99 57.64
N LYS A 198 47.49 24.78 57.40
CA LYS A 198 48.75 24.59 56.66
C LYS A 198 48.57 24.78 55.15
N PHE A 199 47.49 24.24 54.59
CA PHE A 199 47.11 24.47 53.19
C PHE A 199 46.72 25.92 52.91
N ILE A 200 45.87 26.51 53.76
CA ILE A 200 45.41 27.89 53.58
C ILE A 200 46.57 28.88 53.75
N ASN A 201 47.49 28.67 54.70
CA ASN A 201 48.67 29.52 54.84
C ASN A 201 49.63 29.37 53.65
N GLU A 202 49.85 28.15 53.14
CA GLU A 202 50.69 27.91 51.95
C GLU A 202 50.08 28.56 50.70
N ILE A 203 48.76 28.50 50.52
CA ILE A 203 48.10 29.15 49.39
C ILE A 203 48.04 30.67 49.54
N LYS A 204 47.82 31.20 50.76
CA LYS A 204 47.80 32.66 51.00
C LYS A 204 49.18 33.29 50.80
N SER A 205 50.26 32.58 51.10
CA SER A 205 51.64 33.06 50.92
C SER A 205 52.13 33.04 49.47
N LEU A 206 51.44 32.37 48.54
CA LEU A 206 51.82 32.35 47.14
C LEU A 206 51.58 33.72 46.46
N PRO A 207 52.56 34.26 45.71
CA PRO A 207 52.41 35.50 44.96
C PRO A 207 51.40 35.35 43.82
N ALA A 208 50.82 36.48 43.40
CA ALA A 208 49.93 36.52 42.24
C ALA A 208 50.64 35.98 40.98
N LYS A 209 49.87 35.38 40.07
CA LYS A 209 50.30 34.70 38.84
C LYS A 209 51.08 33.39 39.01
N SER A 210 51.19 32.88 40.23
CA SER A 210 51.72 31.53 40.49
C SER A 210 50.94 30.47 39.69
N ASN A 211 51.66 29.50 39.10
CA ASN A 211 51.06 28.41 38.34
C ASN A 211 50.66 27.26 39.28
N ILE A 212 49.38 27.18 39.61
CA ILE A 212 48.84 26.25 40.61
C ILE A 212 48.12 25.08 39.94
N ASN A 213 48.61 23.87 40.21
CA ASN A 213 47.94 22.61 39.87
C ASN A 213 47.11 22.09 41.06
N TRP A 214 45.83 22.46 41.10
CA TRP A 214 44.91 22.11 42.18
C TRP A 214 44.74 20.61 42.41
N THR A 215 44.83 19.80 41.34
CA THR A 215 44.71 18.34 41.45
C THR A 215 45.92 17.74 42.16
N GLU A 216 47.11 18.28 41.91
CA GLU A 216 48.34 17.82 42.54
C GLU A 216 48.41 18.23 44.01
N LEU A 217 47.97 19.46 44.32
CA LEU A 217 47.77 19.91 45.70
C LEU A 217 46.76 19.02 46.44
N SER A 218 45.67 18.59 45.79
CA SER A 218 44.70 17.69 46.44
C SER A 218 45.31 16.33 46.81
N ARG A 219 46.34 15.87 46.08
CA ARG A 219 47.10 14.68 46.45
C ARG A 219 48.13 14.96 47.54
N LYS A 220 48.82 16.10 47.47
CA LYS A 220 49.81 16.56 48.47
C LYS A 220 49.18 16.66 49.87
N TYR A 221 47.96 17.17 49.97
CA TYR A 221 47.21 17.27 51.24
C TYR A 221 46.25 16.08 51.48
N GLN A 222 46.45 14.97 50.77
CA GLN A 222 45.73 13.71 50.97
C GLN A 222 44.19 13.79 50.96
N VAL A 223 43.61 14.62 50.08
CA VAL A 223 42.16 14.71 49.93
C VAL A 223 41.62 13.43 49.31
N LYS A 224 41.01 12.59 50.16
CA LYS A 224 40.44 11.28 49.82
C LYS A 224 38.95 11.27 50.07
N ASN A 225 38.22 10.49 49.28
CA ASN A 225 36.78 10.28 49.50
C ASN A 225 36.51 9.27 50.63
N SER A 226 35.24 9.00 50.91
CA SER A 226 34.76 8.05 51.93
C SER A 226 35.24 6.61 51.75
N TYR A 227 35.87 6.28 50.63
CA TYR A 227 36.45 4.96 50.33
C TYR A 227 37.99 4.98 50.33
N HIS A 228 38.61 6.00 50.93
CA HIS A 228 40.06 6.23 51.01
C HIS A 228 40.79 6.33 49.65
N LYS A 229 40.06 6.62 48.57
CA LYS A 229 40.61 6.82 47.22
C LYS A 229 40.67 8.31 46.88
N PHE A 230 41.64 8.71 46.08
CA PHE A 230 41.72 10.08 45.55
C PHE A 230 40.56 10.33 44.58
N PRO A 231 39.66 11.28 44.85
CA PRO A 231 38.56 11.57 43.96
C PRO A 231 39.07 12.26 42.69
N LEU A 232 38.47 11.92 41.54
CA LEU A 232 38.85 12.50 40.23
C LEU A 232 38.66 14.03 40.19
N ASN A 233 37.77 14.57 41.04
CA ASN A 233 37.51 16.00 41.21
C ASN A 233 38.18 16.62 42.44
N GLY A 234 39.16 15.94 43.07
CA GLY A 234 39.82 16.41 44.29
C GLY A 234 40.42 17.82 44.18
N GLY A 235 40.96 18.20 43.01
CA GLY A 235 41.45 19.55 42.77
C GLY A 235 40.36 20.62 42.77
N GLN A 236 39.17 20.29 42.28
CA GLN A 236 38.02 21.22 42.30
C GLN A 236 37.48 21.42 43.72
N VAL A 237 37.52 20.37 44.54
CA VAL A 237 37.15 20.45 45.96
C VAL A 237 38.12 21.39 46.70
N LEU A 238 39.43 21.23 46.47
CA LEU A 238 40.45 22.08 47.10
C LEU A 238 40.36 23.55 46.64
N TYR A 239 40.07 23.77 45.36
CA TYR A 239 39.88 25.11 44.79
C TYR A 239 38.68 25.84 45.42
N GLN A 240 37.55 25.15 45.57
CA GLN A 240 36.36 25.74 46.19
C GLN A 240 36.54 25.94 47.69
N PHE A 241 37.27 25.03 48.35
CA PHE A 241 37.62 25.17 49.76
C PHE A 241 38.51 26.40 50.03
N ALA A 242 39.56 26.61 49.22
CA ALA A 242 40.38 27.82 49.30
C ALA A 242 39.53 29.10 49.10
N LYS A 243 38.60 29.07 48.15
CA LYS A 243 37.67 30.18 47.89
C LYS A 243 36.72 30.44 49.07
N SER A 244 36.25 29.40 49.77
CA SER A 244 35.39 29.57 50.95
C SER A 244 36.15 30.12 52.16
N GLU A 245 37.46 29.87 52.26
CA GLU A 245 38.35 30.38 53.31
C GLU A 245 38.94 31.78 53.01
N GLY A 246 38.34 32.49 52.05
CA GLY A 246 38.68 33.86 51.69
C GLY A 246 39.97 34.02 50.88
N VAL A 247 40.47 32.97 50.24
CA VAL A 247 41.58 33.08 49.28
C VAL A 247 41.04 33.60 47.95
N GLU A 248 41.66 34.66 47.42
CA GLU A 248 41.39 35.17 46.08
C GLU A 248 41.99 34.26 45.00
N VAL A 249 41.35 33.12 44.74
CA VAL A 249 41.84 32.06 43.84
C VAL A 249 42.03 32.49 42.39
N ASN A 250 41.42 33.61 41.98
CA ASN A 250 41.54 34.16 40.62
C ASN A 250 42.90 34.84 40.36
N LYS A 251 43.66 35.17 41.41
CA LYS A 251 45.01 35.76 41.28
C LYS A 251 46.05 34.77 40.76
N PHE A 252 45.72 33.48 40.67
CA PHE A 252 46.61 32.40 40.22
C PHE A 252 46.29 31.99 38.78
N ASN A 253 47.27 31.46 38.05
CA ASN A 253 47.10 30.99 36.66
C ASN A 253 46.64 32.04 35.63
N GLU A 254 46.90 33.34 35.85
CA GLU A 254 46.45 34.42 34.95
C GLU A 254 47.08 34.37 33.54
N THR A 255 48.27 33.78 33.39
CA THR A 255 48.97 33.68 32.10
C THR A 255 48.79 32.32 31.43
N LYS A 256 47.59 32.09 30.86
CA LYS A 256 47.41 31.25 29.66
C LYS A 256 46.08 31.57 28.95
N ARG A 257 45.94 32.83 28.53
CA ARG A 257 45.04 33.21 27.43
C ARG A 257 45.84 33.98 26.38
N ILE A 258 46.52 33.21 25.54
CA ILE A 258 47.03 33.59 24.22
C ILE A 258 46.58 32.41 23.37
N SER A 259 45.57 32.45 22.48
CA SER A 259 45.32 33.33 21.35
C SER A 259 43.87 33.10 20.86
N GLY A 260 43.34 33.99 20.03
CA GLY A 260 41.97 34.01 19.49
C GLY A 260 41.55 32.85 18.56
N ARG A 261 41.84 31.59 18.91
CA ARG A 261 41.40 30.38 18.19
C ARG A 261 40.37 29.52 18.93
N ASP A 262 39.89 29.95 20.10
CA ASP A 262 39.26 29.03 21.06
C ASP A 262 37.77 29.27 21.38
N TYR A 263 37.11 30.24 20.73
CA TYR A 263 35.64 30.36 20.81
C TYR A 263 34.93 29.40 19.84
N PHE A 264 35.51 29.11 18.68
CA PHE A 264 34.96 28.17 17.69
C PHE A 264 35.31 26.69 17.92
N ARG A 265 36.03 26.33 19.00
CA ARG A 265 36.43 24.94 19.28
C ARG A 265 36.06 24.39 20.66
N ARG A 266 35.13 25.04 21.37
CA ARG A 266 34.47 24.45 22.55
C ARG A 266 33.05 23.96 22.31
N VAL A 267 32.68 23.68 21.06
CA VAL A 267 31.82 22.52 20.80
C VAL A 267 32.70 21.30 21.09
N ARG A 268 32.62 20.73 22.30
CA ARG A 268 33.09 19.36 22.51
C ARG A 268 32.26 18.50 21.55
N ARG A 269 32.77 18.24 20.35
CA ARG A 269 32.55 16.95 19.72
C ARG A 269 33.12 15.98 20.72
N ALA A 270 32.29 15.41 21.59
CA ALA A 270 32.72 14.32 22.43
C ALA A 270 33.37 13.32 21.48
N LYS A 271 34.63 13.00 21.71
CA LYS A 271 35.30 11.93 20.99
C LYS A 271 34.97 10.69 21.78
N HIS A 272 34.31 9.71 21.17
CA HIS A 272 34.22 8.40 21.80
C HIS A 272 35.61 7.76 21.64
N ILE A 273 36.45 7.88 22.67
CA ILE A 273 37.81 7.36 22.67
C ILE A 273 37.71 5.85 22.91
N LEU A 274 37.93 5.06 21.86
CA LEU A 274 37.96 3.60 21.97
C LEU A 274 39.27 3.12 22.59
N CYS A 275 40.38 3.81 22.30
CA CYS A 275 41.68 3.63 22.95
C CYS A 275 42.58 4.88 22.73
N LYS A 276 43.79 4.90 23.34
CA LYS A 276 44.73 6.05 23.37
C LYS A 276 45.00 6.72 22.01
N ARG A 277 44.80 6.04 20.88
CA ARG A 277 45.06 6.56 19.53
C ARG A 277 43.82 6.62 18.61
N LEU A 278 42.64 6.19 19.08
CA LEU A 278 41.47 6.02 18.21
C LEU A 278 40.23 6.67 18.83
N SER A 279 39.67 7.64 18.11
CA SER A 279 38.43 8.32 18.48
C SER A 279 37.45 8.33 17.32
N THR A 280 36.17 8.06 17.58
CA THR A 280 35.09 8.27 16.61
C THR A 280 34.27 9.53 16.94
N PRO A 281 33.67 10.20 15.94
CA PRO A 281 32.79 11.33 16.17
C PRO A 281 31.52 10.90 16.93
N THR A 282 31.11 11.67 17.94
CA THR A 282 29.80 11.46 18.57
C THR A 282 28.70 12.15 17.74
N PRO A 283 27.54 11.50 17.50
CA PRO A 283 26.43 12.13 16.77
C PRO A 283 25.96 13.43 17.43
N ARG A 284 25.44 14.37 16.61
CA ARG A 284 24.96 15.68 17.08
C ARG A 284 23.87 15.51 18.15
N PRO A 285 23.81 16.35 19.20
CA PRO A 285 22.72 16.29 20.18
C PRO A 285 21.35 16.51 19.52
N ALA A 286 20.35 15.69 19.84
CA ALA A 286 19.01 15.79 19.27
C ALA A 286 18.35 17.17 19.47
N LYS A 287 18.71 17.89 20.55
CA LYS A 287 18.23 19.26 20.82
C LYS A 287 18.78 20.27 19.80
N GLN A 288 20.05 20.11 19.40
CA GLN A 288 20.67 20.98 18.40
C GLN A 288 20.08 20.72 17.00
N LEU A 289 19.94 19.44 16.62
CA LEU A 289 19.28 19.07 15.36
C LEU A 289 17.84 19.62 15.27
N LYS A 290 17.06 19.54 16.36
CA LYS A 290 15.72 20.14 16.41
C LYS A 290 15.73 21.66 16.25
N LYS A 291 16.77 22.33 16.72
CA LYS A 291 16.91 23.79 16.58
C LYS A 291 17.23 24.14 15.14
N GLU A 292 18.24 23.49 14.55
CA GLU A 292 18.62 23.65 13.15
C GLU A 292 17.43 23.39 12.20
N VAL A 293 16.71 22.27 12.37
CA VAL A 293 15.52 21.97 11.55
C VAL A 293 14.43 23.03 11.70
N ARG A 294 14.23 23.59 12.89
CA ARG A 294 13.26 24.68 13.09
C ARG A 294 13.72 25.97 12.44
N GLU A 295 15.01 26.28 12.50
CA GLU A 295 15.60 27.44 11.83
C GLU A 295 15.39 27.29 10.32
N LEU A 296 15.69 26.13 9.72
CA LEU A 296 15.47 25.86 8.29
C LEU A 296 13.99 25.92 7.86
N LEU A 297 13.08 25.43 8.71
CA LEU A 297 11.63 25.57 8.48
C LEU A 297 11.17 27.04 8.56
N GLN A 298 11.82 27.86 9.37
CA GLN A 298 11.48 29.29 9.54
C GLN A 298 12.08 30.15 8.44
N THR A 299 13.29 29.83 7.96
CA THR A 299 13.92 30.52 6.84
C THR A 299 13.31 30.12 5.49
N GLY A 300 12.61 28.98 5.43
CA GLY A 300 12.04 28.43 4.22
C GLY A 300 13.00 27.54 3.44
N ASP A 301 14.24 27.35 3.93
CA ASP A 301 15.24 26.44 3.33
C ASP A 301 14.77 24.98 3.35
N LEU A 302 13.82 24.66 4.23
CA LEU A 302 13.14 23.38 4.25
C LEU A 302 11.64 23.61 4.10
N ASP A 303 11.12 23.28 2.91
CA ASP A 303 9.70 23.38 2.61
C ASP A 303 8.97 22.07 2.96
N ILE A 304 7.91 22.15 3.77
CA ILE A 304 7.00 21.03 4.07
C ILE A 304 5.55 21.31 3.62
N GLY A 305 5.37 22.31 2.77
CA GLY A 305 4.08 22.76 2.27
C GLY A 305 3.30 23.62 3.27
N VAL A 306 2.25 24.24 2.74
CA VAL A 306 1.33 25.10 3.49
C VAL A 306 0.34 24.29 4.31
N ALA A 307 -0.05 24.82 5.48
CA ALA A 307 -1.02 24.18 6.36
C ALA A 307 -2.44 24.35 5.79
N VAL A 308 -3.19 23.26 5.67
CA VAL A 308 -4.56 23.25 5.10
C VAL A 308 -5.51 22.40 5.95
N ALA A 309 -6.83 22.55 5.69
CA ALA A 309 -7.90 21.75 6.27
C ALA A 309 -7.75 21.52 7.80
N PRO A 310 -7.82 22.59 8.63
CA PRO A 310 -7.66 22.48 10.07
C PRO A 310 -8.66 21.49 10.68
N LYS A 311 -8.14 20.51 11.42
CA LYS A 311 -8.94 19.51 12.14
C LYS A 311 -8.74 19.64 13.64
N VAL A 312 -9.84 19.78 14.37
CA VAL A 312 -9.81 19.90 15.83
C VAL A 312 -9.91 18.52 16.47
N PHE A 313 -8.89 18.14 17.24
CA PHE A 313 -8.86 16.91 18.01
C PHE A 313 -8.86 17.21 19.50
N LYS A 314 -9.71 16.51 20.23
CA LYS A 314 -9.73 16.50 21.69
C LYS A 314 -8.76 15.42 22.17
N SER A 315 -7.77 15.82 22.97
CA SER A 315 -6.82 14.91 23.59
C SER A 315 -6.95 15.00 25.10
N ASN A 316 -7.14 13.86 25.75
CA ASN A 316 -7.18 13.79 27.19
C ASN A 316 -5.75 13.62 27.70
N ASN A 317 -5.32 14.53 28.58
CA ASN A 317 -4.04 14.41 29.28
C ASN A 317 -4.33 14.31 30.77
N ILE A 318 -3.58 13.46 31.45
CA ILE A 318 -3.57 13.46 32.91
C ILE A 318 -2.44 14.40 33.31
N THR A 319 -2.76 15.45 34.07
CA THR A 319 -1.75 16.37 34.61
C THR A 319 -0.87 15.64 35.62
N THR A 320 0.24 16.26 36.00
CA THR A 320 1.07 15.77 37.12
C THR A 320 0.31 15.70 38.45
N THR A 321 -0.85 16.35 38.56
CA THR A 321 -1.76 16.29 39.71
C THR A 321 -2.79 15.16 39.63
N GLY A 322 -2.79 14.37 38.56
CA GLY A 322 -3.75 13.29 38.35
C GLY A 322 -5.10 13.75 37.77
N GLU A 323 -5.25 15.02 37.42
CA GLU A 323 -6.47 15.58 36.86
C GLU A 323 -6.56 15.30 35.37
N LEU A 324 -7.74 14.84 34.92
CA LEU A 324 -8.04 14.68 33.50
C LEU A 324 -8.29 16.06 32.88
N VAL A 325 -7.31 16.57 32.15
CA VAL A 325 -7.43 17.82 31.40
C VAL A 325 -7.64 17.54 29.93
N GLU A 326 -8.75 18.04 29.41
CA GLU A 326 -9.03 18.04 27.98
C GLU A 326 -8.19 19.14 27.31
N LYS A 327 -7.34 18.72 26.36
CA LYS A 327 -6.55 19.62 25.53
C LYS A 327 -7.04 19.53 24.10
N ILE A 328 -7.48 20.67 23.60
CA ILE A 328 -7.83 20.85 22.20
C ILE A 328 -6.55 21.05 21.39
N VAL A 329 -6.39 20.26 20.33
CA VAL A 329 -5.25 20.31 19.44
C VAL A 329 -5.75 20.39 18.01
N THR A 330 -5.39 21.47 17.32
CA THR A 330 -5.63 21.59 15.88
C THR A 330 -4.50 20.89 15.13
N VAL A 331 -4.86 19.99 14.23
CA VAL A 331 -3.94 19.29 13.33
C VAL A 331 -4.27 19.74 11.91
N TYR A 332 -3.24 20.10 11.16
CA TYR A 332 -3.36 20.56 9.79
C TYR A 332 -2.88 19.47 8.83
N GLY A 333 -3.50 19.40 7.66
CA GLY A 333 -2.88 18.77 6.50
C GLY A 333 -1.78 19.67 5.94
N ARG A 334 -0.95 19.11 5.06
CA ARG A 334 0.06 19.82 4.29
C ARG A 334 -0.30 19.76 2.82
N LYS A 335 -0.24 20.91 2.14
CA LYS A 335 -0.42 21.07 0.70
C LYS A 335 0.83 21.70 0.11
N PHE A 336 1.32 21.18 -1.00
CA PHE A 336 2.27 21.89 -1.86
C PHE A 336 1.47 22.54 -2.99
N PRO A 337 1.37 23.88 -3.05
CA PRO A 337 0.57 24.55 -4.09
C PRO A 337 0.92 24.06 -5.49
N LEU A 338 -0.09 23.75 -6.32
CA LEU A 338 0.16 23.14 -7.64
C LEU A 338 1.08 23.99 -8.52
N HIS A 339 0.88 25.31 -8.57
CA HIS A 339 1.73 26.21 -9.35
C HIS A 339 3.23 26.09 -8.95
N GLN A 340 3.53 25.98 -7.66
CA GLN A 340 4.91 25.82 -7.18
C GLN A 340 5.49 24.45 -7.55
N LEU A 341 4.69 23.38 -7.45
CA LEU A 341 5.09 22.05 -7.90
C LEU A 341 5.36 22.03 -9.41
N CYS A 342 4.48 22.66 -10.19
CA CYS A 342 4.60 22.78 -11.63
C CYS A 342 5.87 23.55 -12.04
N GLN A 343 6.18 24.66 -11.36
CA GLN A 343 7.40 25.41 -11.59
C GLN A 343 8.65 24.58 -11.27
N LYS A 344 8.64 23.84 -10.16
CA LYS A 344 9.74 22.93 -9.79
C LYS A 344 9.93 21.83 -10.84
N LEU A 345 8.83 21.20 -11.28
CA LEU A 345 8.85 20.17 -12.33
C LEU A 345 9.40 20.72 -13.65
N THR A 346 9.00 21.94 -14.04
CA THR A 346 9.50 22.60 -15.24
C THR A 346 11.00 22.84 -15.18
N ASN A 347 11.52 23.30 -14.04
CA ASN A 347 12.97 23.47 -13.85
C ASN A 347 13.70 22.13 -13.94
N GLU A 348 13.24 21.10 -13.19
CA GLU A 348 13.84 19.76 -13.20
C GLU A 348 13.87 19.16 -14.63
N GLN A 349 12.76 19.26 -15.37
CA GLN A 349 12.63 18.70 -16.72
C GLN A 349 13.47 19.45 -17.77
N SER A 350 13.60 20.78 -17.62
CA SER A 350 14.44 21.61 -18.48
C SER A 350 15.93 21.34 -18.22
N GLU A 351 16.36 21.24 -16.96
CA GLU A 351 17.72 20.89 -16.57
C GLU A 351 18.14 19.51 -17.09
N MET A 352 17.21 18.55 -17.09
CA MET A 352 17.42 17.21 -17.67
C MET A 352 17.33 17.19 -19.20
N GLY A 353 16.94 18.28 -19.86
CA GLY A 353 16.87 18.36 -21.32
C GLY A 353 15.78 17.51 -21.95
N PHE A 354 14.71 17.20 -21.22
CA PHE A 354 13.62 16.33 -21.69
C PHE A 354 12.67 16.99 -22.67
N PHE A 355 12.53 18.32 -22.63
CA PHE A 355 11.65 19.02 -23.57
C PHE A 355 12.21 18.99 -25.00
N ARG A 356 11.31 18.83 -25.97
CA ARG A 356 11.64 19.06 -27.37
C ARG A 356 11.89 20.55 -27.62
N ALA A 357 12.95 20.87 -28.36
CA ALA A 357 13.41 22.24 -28.60
C ALA A 357 12.53 23.07 -29.56
N SER A 358 11.39 22.54 -30.02
CA SER A 358 10.66 23.08 -31.17
C SER A 358 9.60 24.14 -30.84
N ALA A 359 9.25 24.35 -29.57
CA ALA A 359 8.15 25.26 -29.20
C ALA A 359 8.55 26.26 -28.11
N ASN A 360 8.16 27.52 -28.26
CA ASN A 360 8.28 28.55 -27.21
C ASN A 360 7.21 28.40 -26.11
N THR A 361 6.20 27.57 -26.35
CA THR A 361 5.08 27.34 -25.44
C THR A 361 4.59 25.90 -25.58
N ILE A 362 4.38 25.22 -24.45
CA ILE A 362 3.87 23.86 -24.40
C ILE A 362 2.70 23.75 -23.41
N HIS A 363 1.83 22.76 -23.64
CA HIS A 363 0.69 22.43 -22.78
C HIS A 363 0.92 21.07 -22.11
N ARG A 364 1.40 21.09 -20.87
CA ARG A 364 1.70 19.89 -20.08
C ARG A 364 0.43 19.38 -19.39
N HIS A 365 0.21 18.08 -19.45
CA HIS A 365 -0.97 17.44 -18.85
C HIS A 365 -0.61 16.78 -17.52
N LEU A 366 -1.45 16.98 -16.50
CA LEU A 366 -1.26 16.47 -15.15
C LEU A 366 -2.23 15.33 -14.84
N LYS A 367 -1.74 14.33 -14.10
CA LYS A 367 -2.50 13.25 -13.48
C LYS A 367 -2.55 13.47 -11.98
N LEU A 368 -3.75 13.43 -11.41
CA LEU A 368 -3.96 13.37 -9.97
C LEU A 368 -4.22 11.93 -9.55
N TRP A 369 -3.58 11.48 -8.49
CA TRP A 369 -3.85 10.17 -7.87
C TRP A 369 -4.21 10.34 -6.40
N HIS A 370 -5.28 9.68 -5.95
CA HIS A 370 -5.76 9.74 -4.57
C HIS A 370 -5.78 8.36 -3.92
N ASP A 371 -5.40 8.31 -2.65
CA ASP A 371 -5.58 7.16 -1.77
C ASP A 371 -6.03 7.63 -0.37
N HIS A 372 -6.93 6.85 0.22
CA HIS A 372 -7.42 7.04 1.58
C HIS A 372 -7.05 5.85 2.45
N SER A 373 -5.81 5.89 2.95
CA SER A 373 -5.19 4.73 3.60
C SER A 373 -4.80 4.96 5.07
N GLY A 374 -4.73 3.85 5.80
CA GLY A 374 -4.41 3.84 7.23
C GLY A 374 -2.91 3.88 7.53
N ILE A 375 -2.45 4.91 8.24
CA ILE A 375 -1.09 4.98 8.82
C ILE A 375 -1.21 5.00 10.35
N LEU A 376 -0.46 4.12 11.03
CA LEU A 376 -0.50 4.02 12.51
C LEU A 376 -1.92 3.89 13.08
N SER A 377 -2.77 3.10 12.42
CA SER A 377 -4.18 2.90 12.75
C SER A 377 -5.06 4.17 12.69
N ARG A 378 -4.63 5.18 11.94
CA ARG A 378 -5.42 6.38 11.65
C ARG A 378 -5.55 6.58 10.15
N PRO A 379 -6.71 7.00 9.64
CA PRO A 379 -6.90 7.25 8.22
C PRO A 379 -6.31 8.60 7.79
N TYR A 380 -5.69 8.62 6.61
CA TYR A 380 -5.09 9.80 5.99
C TYR A 380 -5.62 9.98 4.58
N PHE A 381 -5.75 11.24 4.18
CA PHE A 381 -6.04 11.68 2.83
C PHE A 381 -4.73 12.01 2.14
N LEU A 382 -4.45 11.35 1.02
CA LEU A 382 -3.25 11.54 0.23
C LEU A 382 -3.64 11.82 -1.22
N ILE A 383 -3.18 12.96 -1.76
CA ILE A 383 -3.18 13.20 -3.20
C ILE A 383 -1.75 13.40 -3.65
N MET A 384 -1.41 12.75 -4.76
CA MET A 384 -0.17 12.94 -5.50
C MET A 384 -0.48 13.49 -6.90
N VAL A 385 0.47 14.25 -7.44
CA VAL A 385 0.42 14.76 -8.82
C VAL A 385 1.60 14.22 -9.61
N SER A 386 1.39 13.88 -10.86
CA SER A 386 2.46 13.58 -11.82
C SER A 386 2.15 14.19 -13.17
N CYS A 387 3.17 14.38 -14.01
CA CYS A 387 2.93 14.67 -15.41
C CYS A 387 2.41 13.41 -16.11
N LEU A 388 1.68 13.57 -17.21
CA LEU A 388 1.50 12.53 -18.21
C LEU A 388 2.56 12.71 -19.29
N PHE A 389 3.24 11.63 -19.67
CA PHE A 389 4.19 11.67 -20.78
C PHE A 389 3.43 11.84 -22.11
N ASP A 390 3.85 12.84 -22.89
CA ASP A 390 3.35 13.14 -24.23
C ASP A 390 4.56 13.26 -25.17
N GLU A 391 4.61 12.39 -26.18
CA GLU A 391 5.71 12.35 -27.15
C GLU A 391 5.84 13.62 -27.99
N ASN A 392 4.79 14.45 -28.05
CA ASN A 392 4.86 15.76 -28.71
C ASN A 392 5.61 16.81 -27.87
N ILE A 393 5.73 16.58 -26.56
CA ILE A 393 6.34 17.52 -25.60
C ILE A 393 7.73 17.06 -25.21
N TYR A 394 7.87 15.75 -24.94
CA TYR A 394 9.10 15.16 -24.40
C TYR A 394 9.81 14.30 -25.43
N LEU A 395 11.12 14.17 -25.27
CA LEU A 395 11.93 13.23 -26.03
C LEU A 395 11.56 11.78 -25.69
N THR A 396 11.61 10.89 -26.68
CA THR A 396 11.58 9.45 -26.43
C THR A 396 12.91 8.97 -25.84
N ASN A 397 12.96 7.72 -25.37
CA ASN A 397 14.21 7.14 -24.86
C ASN A 397 15.29 7.09 -25.95
N GLU A 398 14.89 6.79 -27.18
CA GLU A 398 15.77 6.73 -28.34
C GLU A 398 16.33 8.12 -28.66
N GLU A 399 15.48 9.14 -28.77
CA GLU A 399 15.88 10.52 -29.05
C GLU A 399 16.75 11.10 -27.94
N TYR A 400 16.45 10.78 -26.68
CA TYR A 400 17.28 11.20 -25.55
C TYR A 400 18.68 10.60 -25.62
N THR A 401 18.76 9.31 -25.95
CA THR A 401 20.05 8.59 -26.08
C THR A 401 20.86 9.12 -27.25
N GLU A 402 20.21 9.47 -28.37
CA GLU A 402 20.87 10.09 -29.52
C GLU A 402 21.39 11.50 -29.20
N LYS A 403 20.61 12.31 -28.47
CA LYS A 403 20.98 13.67 -28.08
C LYS A 403 22.07 13.71 -27.00
N TYR A 404 22.10 12.71 -26.11
CA TYR A 404 23.03 12.62 -24.98
C TYR A 404 23.74 11.24 -24.94
N PRO A 405 24.58 10.92 -25.93
CA PRO A 405 25.16 9.57 -26.10
C PRO A 405 26.13 9.17 -24.97
N ASP A 406 26.77 10.15 -24.32
CA ASP A 406 27.70 9.92 -23.21
C ASP A 406 26.99 9.73 -21.86
N GLN A 407 25.67 9.91 -21.80
CA GLN A 407 24.88 9.71 -20.59
C GLN A 407 24.35 8.28 -20.49
N LYS A 408 24.11 7.84 -19.25
CA LYS A 408 23.47 6.54 -19.01
C LYS A 408 22.07 6.55 -19.63
N ALA A 409 21.71 5.49 -20.35
CA ALA A 409 20.35 5.28 -20.84
C ALA A 409 19.34 5.35 -19.68
N ILE A 410 18.25 6.08 -19.88
CA ILE A 410 17.17 6.31 -18.91
C ILE A 410 15.80 6.01 -19.52
N ASP A 411 14.81 5.72 -18.67
CA ASP A 411 13.39 5.66 -19.06
C ASP A 411 12.75 7.04 -18.83
N VAL A 412 12.72 7.87 -19.89
CA VAL A 412 12.26 9.27 -19.84
C VAL A 412 10.80 9.35 -19.36
N GLN A 413 9.93 8.47 -19.89
CA GLN A 413 8.54 8.37 -19.45
C GLN A 413 8.44 8.16 -17.94
N SER A 414 9.21 7.22 -17.38
CA SER A 414 9.14 6.90 -15.96
C SER A 414 9.63 8.04 -15.05
N ILE A 415 10.60 8.85 -15.52
CA ILE A 415 11.10 10.02 -14.78
C ILE A 415 10.10 11.18 -14.85
N VAL A 416 9.57 11.49 -16.05
CA VAL A 416 8.55 12.54 -16.25
C VAL A 416 7.29 12.26 -15.42
N GLU A 417 6.88 10.99 -15.36
CA GLU A 417 5.68 10.55 -14.64
C GLU A 417 5.92 10.29 -13.15
N LYS A 418 7.11 10.62 -12.62
CA LYS A 418 7.44 10.43 -11.20
C LYS A 418 6.46 11.22 -10.32
N PRO A 419 5.75 10.58 -9.38
CA PRO A 419 4.74 11.25 -8.58
C PRO A 419 5.35 12.16 -7.53
N LYS A 420 4.79 13.36 -7.40
CA LYS A 420 5.11 14.36 -6.39
C LYS A 420 3.98 14.46 -5.37
N LEU A 421 4.33 14.70 -4.10
CA LEU A 421 3.36 14.84 -3.02
C LEU A 421 2.58 16.15 -3.20
N TYR A 422 1.26 16.08 -3.35
CA TYR A 422 0.42 17.25 -3.48
C TYR A 422 -0.26 17.62 -2.15
N ILE A 423 -1.10 16.73 -1.61
CA ILE A 423 -1.79 16.94 -0.33
C ILE A 423 -1.60 15.72 0.55
N PHE A 424 -1.26 15.94 1.83
CA PHE A 424 -1.24 14.89 2.84
C PHE A 424 -1.81 15.41 4.16
N GLY A 425 -2.85 14.75 4.67
CA GLY A 425 -3.48 15.17 5.91
C GLY A 425 -4.28 14.06 6.58
N GLN A 426 -4.56 14.21 7.87
CA GLN A 426 -5.40 13.27 8.58
C GLN A 426 -6.87 13.45 8.15
N SER A 427 -7.56 12.37 7.81
CA SER A 427 -8.97 12.42 7.40
C SER A 427 -9.69 11.15 7.81
N LYS A 428 -10.82 11.27 8.49
CA LYS A 428 -11.82 10.20 8.66
C LYS A 428 -12.26 9.65 7.30
N SER A 429 -12.86 8.48 7.31
CA SER A 429 -13.41 7.83 6.12
C SER A 429 -14.70 8.46 5.60
N SER A 430 -15.31 9.40 6.33
CA SER A 430 -16.52 10.08 5.86
C SER A 430 -16.21 11.03 4.70
N ASP A 431 -17.14 11.09 3.74
CA ASP A 431 -17.06 12.03 2.61
C ASP A 431 -16.92 13.48 3.09
N SER A 432 -17.58 13.85 4.19
CA SER A 432 -17.47 15.20 4.78
C SER A 432 -16.04 15.57 5.18
N ASP A 433 -15.30 14.62 5.74
CA ASP A 433 -13.97 14.91 6.23
C ASP A 433 -12.97 14.97 5.07
N GLN A 434 -13.14 14.11 4.07
CA GLN A 434 -12.34 14.15 2.84
C GLN A 434 -12.65 15.41 2.01
N MET A 435 -13.91 15.83 1.91
CA MET A 435 -14.32 17.03 1.15
C MET A 435 -13.74 18.33 1.69
N SER A 436 -13.32 18.35 2.96
CA SER A 436 -12.64 19.54 3.52
C SER A 436 -11.32 19.89 2.83
N TYR A 437 -10.75 18.95 2.06
CA TYR A 437 -9.57 19.19 1.24
C TYR A 437 -9.91 19.67 -0.18
N SER A 438 -11.19 19.67 -0.61
CA SER A 438 -11.58 20.07 -1.96
C SER A 438 -11.49 21.57 -2.21
N THR A 439 -11.85 22.41 -1.22
CA THR A 439 -11.79 23.88 -1.34
C THR A 439 -10.39 24.34 -1.76
N THR A 440 -9.35 23.81 -1.11
CA THR A 440 -7.98 24.21 -1.41
C THR A 440 -7.45 23.66 -2.73
N ARG A 441 -8.08 22.60 -3.28
CA ARG A 441 -7.79 22.11 -4.64
C ARG A 441 -8.38 23.03 -5.69
N VAL A 442 -9.62 23.49 -5.49
CA VAL A 442 -10.30 24.43 -6.39
C VAL A 442 -9.56 25.78 -6.43
N GLU A 443 -9.02 26.23 -5.30
CA GLU A 443 -8.14 27.40 -5.25
C GLU A 443 -6.93 27.23 -6.18
N ASP A 444 -6.20 26.10 -6.09
CA ASP A 444 -5.01 25.86 -6.91
C ASP A 444 -5.31 25.75 -8.41
N LEU A 445 -6.51 25.32 -8.81
CA LEU A 445 -6.89 25.24 -10.23
C LEU A 445 -6.92 26.62 -10.90
N LYS A 446 -7.23 27.67 -10.14
CA LYS A 446 -7.24 29.05 -10.66
C LYS A 446 -5.83 29.52 -11.01
N ASP A 447 -4.86 29.10 -10.21
CA ASP A 447 -3.45 29.48 -10.38
C ASP A 447 -2.78 28.79 -11.59
N LEU A 448 -3.32 27.65 -12.06
CA LEU A 448 -2.82 26.94 -13.24
C LEU A 448 -3.02 27.71 -14.56
N SER A 449 -3.82 28.77 -14.56
CA SER A 449 -3.93 29.68 -15.70
C SER A 449 -2.63 30.42 -16.02
N THR A 450 -1.71 30.52 -15.04
CA THR A 450 -0.40 31.15 -15.20
C THR A 450 0.66 30.11 -15.56
N PRO A 451 1.43 30.29 -16.64
CA PRO A 451 2.43 29.31 -17.05
C PRO A 451 3.63 29.28 -16.10
N SER A 452 4.22 28.10 -15.96
CA SER A 452 5.57 27.94 -15.40
C SER A 452 6.60 28.38 -16.45
N ILE A 453 7.70 29.01 -16.02
CA ILE A 453 8.75 29.50 -16.94
C ILE A 453 10.04 28.72 -16.69
N ALA A 454 10.51 27.99 -17.68
CA ALA A 454 11.78 27.26 -17.59
C ALA A 454 12.99 28.22 -17.63
N PRO A 455 14.18 27.79 -17.17
CA PRO A 455 15.41 28.60 -17.21
C PRO A 455 15.81 29.11 -18.59
N ASP A 456 15.47 28.38 -19.65
CA ASP A 456 15.69 28.74 -21.06
C ASP A 456 14.60 29.66 -21.65
N GLY A 457 13.59 30.03 -20.86
CA GLY A 457 12.48 30.90 -21.26
C GLY A 457 11.24 30.17 -21.80
N LEU A 458 11.24 28.83 -21.88
CA LEU A 458 10.09 28.04 -22.30
C LEU A 458 8.88 28.27 -21.36
N LYS A 459 7.72 28.57 -21.93
CA LYS A 459 6.46 28.70 -21.19
C LYS A 459 5.70 27.38 -21.16
N VAL A 460 5.38 26.89 -19.97
CA VAL A 460 4.68 25.62 -19.75
C VAL A 460 3.32 25.91 -19.11
N TYR A 461 2.24 25.68 -19.86
CA TYR A 461 0.87 25.75 -19.35
C TYR A 461 0.42 24.37 -18.86
N ASP A 462 -0.13 24.32 -17.66
CA ASP A 462 -0.49 23.06 -17.00
C ASP A 462 -2.00 22.82 -17.03
N ILE A 463 -2.40 21.61 -17.44
CA ILE A 463 -3.80 21.20 -17.56
C ILE A 463 -4.03 19.94 -16.73
N VAL A 464 -4.95 19.99 -15.76
CA VAL A 464 -5.35 18.79 -15.01
C VAL A 464 -6.21 17.90 -15.91
N ARG A 465 -5.64 16.79 -16.36
CA ARG A 465 -6.24 15.97 -17.42
C ARG A 465 -7.01 14.77 -16.90
N ILE A 466 -6.47 14.06 -15.92
CA ILE A 466 -7.09 12.82 -15.45
C ILE A 466 -6.88 12.59 -13.95
N PHE A 467 -7.90 12.00 -13.33
CA PHE A 467 -7.84 11.49 -11.97
C PHE A 467 -7.82 9.97 -11.95
N THR A 468 -6.92 9.41 -11.16
CA THR A 468 -6.79 7.99 -10.88
C THR A 468 -6.79 7.73 -9.37
N GLY A 469 -6.96 6.47 -9.00
CA GLY A 469 -7.06 6.06 -7.62
C GLY A 469 -7.83 4.75 -7.52
N ASP A 470 -7.92 4.24 -6.30
CA ASP A 470 -8.74 3.07 -6.04
C ASP A 470 -10.23 3.32 -6.33
N ASN A 471 -11.01 2.25 -6.43
CA ASN A 471 -12.45 2.38 -6.72
C ASN A 471 -13.16 3.37 -5.75
N PRO A 472 -12.95 3.27 -4.42
CA PRO A 472 -13.46 4.26 -3.46
C PRO A 472 -13.00 5.71 -3.72
N ALA A 473 -11.74 5.94 -4.08
CA ALA A 473 -11.21 7.25 -4.43
C ALA A 473 -11.90 7.83 -5.67
N ARG A 474 -12.07 7.02 -6.71
CA ARG A 474 -12.74 7.44 -7.95
C ARG A 474 -14.23 7.70 -7.74
N GLN A 475 -14.90 6.85 -6.96
CA GLN A 475 -16.29 7.07 -6.52
C GLN A 475 -16.43 8.38 -5.74
N PHE A 476 -15.49 8.67 -4.83
CA PHE A 476 -15.43 9.93 -4.12
C PHE A 476 -15.24 11.12 -5.06
N GLU A 477 -14.28 11.06 -5.98
CA GLU A 477 -14.01 12.18 -6.88
C GLU A 477 -15.20 12.49 -7.79
N CYS A 478 -15.89 11.47 -8.30
CA CYS A 478 -17.03 11.65 -9.22
C CYS A 478 -18.38 11.89 -8.53
N GLY A 479 -18.46 11.86 -7.20
CA GLY A 479 -19.71 12.05 -6.44
C GLY A 479 -20.65 10.84 -6.47
N GLN A 480 -20.11 9.65 -6.73
CA GLN A 480 -20.86 8.41 -6.81
C GLN A 480 -20.82 7.65 -5.48
N GLN A 481 -21.85 6.83 -5.24
CA GLN A 481 -21.92 5.99 -4.06
C GLN A 481 -20.69 5.09 -3.90
N ARG A 482 -20.23 4.93 -2.66
CA ARG A 482 -19.16 3.99 -2.32
C ARG A 482 -19.71 2.58 -2.23
N GLY A 483 -19.30 1.72 -3.17
CA GLY A 483 -19.83 0.36 -3.26
C GLY A 483 -21.29 0.31 -3.76
N GLY A 484 -22.10 -0.59 -3.20
CA GLY A 484 -23.52 -0.72 -3.58
C GLY A 484 -23.77 -1.39 -4.95
N ASN A 485 -24.86 -0.98 -5.61
CA ASN A 485 -25.32 -1.54 -6.88
C ASN A 485 -24.65 -0.90 -8.10
N TYR A 486 -24.11 0.30 -7.99
CA TYR A 486 -23.42 1.02 -9.08
C TYR A 486 -21.97 1.21 -8.70
N ARG A 487 -21.22 0.09 -8.74
CA ARG A 487 -19.82 0.04 -8.28
C ARG A 487 -18.85 0.64 -9.29
N CYS A 488 -19.15 0.49 -10.59
CA CYS A 488 -18.36 1.12 -11.63
C CYS A 488 -18.87 2.55 -11.86
N ILE A 489 -17.95 3.47 -12.12
CA ILE A 489 -18.32 4.86 -12.39
C ILE A 489 -19.01 5.02 -13.74
N CYS A 490 -18.96 4.05 -14.65
CA CYS A 490 -19.68 4.13 -15.94
C CYS A 490 -21.21 4.18 -15.80
N GLY A 491 -21.76 3.95 -14.60
CA GLY A 491 -23.20 4.00 -14.32
C GLY A 491 -23.95 2.69 -14.61
N LEU A 492 -23.24 1.63 -15.00
CA LEU A 492 -23.83 0.30 -15.14
C LEU A 492 -24.08 -0.34 -13.76
N ALA A 493 -25.25 -0.95 -13.60
CA ALA A 493 -25.55 -1.72 -12.41
C ALA A 493 -24.66 -2.99 -12.34
N ALA A 494 -24.19 -3.32 -11.14
CA ALA A 494 -23.28 -4.43 -10.84
C ALA A 494 -23.82 -5.80 -11.29
N VAL A 495 -25.15 -5.95 -11.28
CA VAL A 495 -25.84 -7.16 -11.79
C VAL A 495 -25.61 -7.38 -13.29
N ASN A 496 -25.38 -6.28 -14.03
CA ASN A 496 -25.16 -6.26 -15.48
C ASN A 496 -23.69 -6.25 -15.88
N HIS A 497 -22.73 -6.26 -14.94
CA HIS A 497 -21.30 -6.31 -15.26
C HIS A 497 -20.90 -7.53 -16.11
N SER A 498 -21.60 -8.67 -15.93
CA SER A 498 -21.40 -9.87 -16.76
C SER A 498 -22.28 -9.90 -18.02
N ASN A 499 -23.18 -8.94 -18.19
CA ASN A 499 -24.00 -8.80 -19.39
C ASN A 499 -23.24 -7.94 -20.41
N PHE A 500 -22.38 -8.58 -21.19
CA PHE A 500 -21.48 -7.89 -22.13
C PHE A 500 -22.23 -7.10 -23.21
N GLU A 501 -23.45 -7.49 -23.60
CA GLU A 501 -24.28 -6.69 -24.52
C GLU A 501 -24.57 -5.31 -23.91
N ALA A 502 -25.00 -5.26 -22.66
CA ALA A 502 -25.24 -3.99 -21.96
C ALA A 502 -23.93 -3.27 -21.62
N ALA A 503 -22.91 -4.02 -21.17
CA ALA A 503 -21.66 -3.44 -20.69
C ALA A 503 -20.82 -2.78 -21.79
N PHE A 504 -20.84 -3.32 -23.01
CA PHE A 504 -20.10 -2.78 -24.16
C PHE A 504 -20.75 -1.55 -24.79
N ILE A 505 -22.06 -1.37 -24.60
CA ILE A 505 -22.81 -0.20 -25.09
C ILE A 505 -22.83 0.93 -24.05
N GLN A 506 -22.58 0.62 -22.78
CA GLN A 506 -22.57 1.62 -21.70
C GLN A 506 -21.46 2.65 -21.90
N LYS A 507 -21.85 3.91 -22.10
CA LYS A 507 -20.93 5.04 -22.17
C LYS A 507 -20.73 5.68 -20.81
N THR A 508 -19.52 6.15 -20.58
CA THR A 508 -19.16 6.87 -19.35
C THR A 508 -19.70 8.29 -19.36
N GLN A 509 -20.26 8.71 -18.24
CA GLN A 509 -20.73 10.08 -18.03
C GLN A 509 -19.58 11.03 -17.71
N SER A 510 -19.54 12.18 -18.41
CA SER A 510 -18.63 13.29 -18.08
C SER A 510 -19.01 13.95 -16.75
N LEU A 511 -18.11 14.78 -16.22
CA LEU A 511 -18.37 15.54 -14.98
C LEU A 511 -19.58 16.47 -15.10
N GLN A 512 -19.70 17.17 -16.23
CA GLN A 512 -20.86 18.03 -16.49
C GLN A 512 -22.15 17.20 -16.55
N GLN A 513 -22.15 16.07 -17.27
CA GLN A 513 -23.34 15.19 -17.33
C GLN A 513 -23.75 14.66 -15.95
N ARG A 514 -22.78 14.37 -15.07
CA ARG A 514 -23.07 13.98 -13.68
C ARG A 514 -23.69 15.12 -12.88
N LEU A 515 -23.16 16.34 -13.03
CA LEU A 515 -23.70 17.52 -12.38
C LEU A 515 -25.12 17.83 -12.87
N ASP A 516 -25.35 17.73 -14.18
CA ASP A 516 -26.66 17.94 -14.79
C ASP A 516 -27.68 16.90 -14.29
N LEU A 517 -27.30 15.61 -14.25
CA LEU A 517 -28.15 14.54 -13.74
C LEU A 517 -28.47 14.72 -12.24
N PHE A 518 -27.49 15.18 -11.45
CA PHE A 518 -27.70 15.54 -10.05
C PHE A 518 -28.72 16.68 -9.90
N LYS A 519 -28.58 17.75 -10.71
CA LYS A 519 -29.42 18.96 -10.69
C LYS A 519 -30.77 18.82 -11.37
N ALA A 520 -31.02 17.72 -12.10
CA ALA A 520 -32.27 17.50 -12.83
C ALA A 520 -33.52 17.37 -11.93
N GLY A 521 -33.35 17.17 -10.62
CA GLY A 521 -34.44 17.13 -9.64
C GLY A 521 -34.59 18.42 -8.82
N THR A 522 -35.21 18.33 -7.65
CA THR A 522 -35.33 19.43 -6.67
C THR A 522 -34.49 19.22 -5.41
N LEU A 523 -34.26 17.95 -5.02
CA LEU A 523 -33.59 17.60 -3.77
C LEU A 523 -32.15 18.11 -3.69
N TRP A 524 -31.50 18.32 -4.83
CA TRP A 524 -30.14 18.86 -4.89
C TRP A 524 -29.99 20.20 -4.15
N LYS A 525 -31.06 21.01 -4.06
CA LYS A 525 -31.07 22.30 -3.35
C LYS A 525 -30.80 22.16 -1.85
N THR A 526 -30.99 20.95 -1.30
CA THR A 526 -30.72 20.64 0.11
C THR A 526 -29.27 20.23 0.38
N PHE A 527 -28.45 20.08 -0.67
CA PHE A 527 -27.05 19.71 -0.54
C PHE A 527 -26.26 20.72 0.28
N ASN A 528 -25.47 20.23 1.21
CA ASN A 528 -24.58 21.03 2.05
C ASN A 528 -23.33 20.22 2.45
N MET A 529 -22.15 20.76 2.17
CA MET A 529 -20.87 20.09 2.44
C MET A 529 -20.63 19.72 3.91
N GLN A 530 -21.23 20.44 4.86
CA GLN A 530 -21.02 20.23 6.29
C GLN A 530 -22.08 19.30 6.88
N ASN A 531 -23.34 19.47 6.48
CA ASN A 531 -24.47 18.86 7.17
C ASN A 531 -25.30 17.88 6.31
N ASN A 532 -25.26 17.99 4.98
CA ASN A 532 -26.08 17.15 4.08
C ASN A 532 -25.38 16.85 2.75
N ILE A 533 -24.44 15.91 2.76
CA ILE A 533 -23.62 15.59 1.59
C ILE A 533 -24.37 14.77 0.54
N ASN A 534 -25.37 13.99 0.95
CA ASN A 534 -26.16 13.16 0.06
C ASN A 534 -27.64 13.49 0.28
N PRO A 535 -28.25 14.32 -0.59
CA PRO A 535 -29.64 14.72 -0.43
C PRO A 535 -30.65 13.61 -0.75
N PHE A 536 -30.21 12.44 -1.23
CA PHE A 536 -31.10 11.35 -1.68
C PHE A 536 -31.25 10.21 -0.66
N VAL A 537 -30.86 10.42 0.61
CA VAL A 537 -31.01 9.41 1.67
C VAL A 537 -32.19 9.71 2.58
N ASN A 538 -32.75 8.65 3.18
CA ASN A 538 -33.81 8.74 4.20
C ASN A 538 -35.06 9.54 3.78
N LEU A 539 -35.42 9.48 2.50
CA LEU A 539 -36.55 10.20 1.92
C LEU A 539 -37.92 9.64 2.35
N THR A 540 -38.91 10.53 2.48
CA THR A 540 -40.33 10.17 2.65
C THR A 540 -40.94 9.79 1.29
N LYS A 541 -42.15 9.21 1.28
CA LYS A 541 -42.82 8.88 0.02
C LYS A 541 -43.12 10.15 -0.79
N GLU A 542 -43.63 11.19 -0.14
CA GLU A 542 -43.93 12.50 -0.74
C GLU A 542 -42.68 13.10 -1.41
N THR A 543 -41.56 13.20 -0.68
CA THR A 543 -40.32 13.74 -1.25
C THR A 543 -39.76 12.94 -2.43
N LEU A 544 -40.00 11.62 -2.45
CA LEU A 544 -39.63 10.77 -3.59
C LEU A 544 -40.53 11.04 -4.80
N THR A 545 -41.83 11.16 -4.58
CA THR A 545 -42.82 11.51 -5.60
C THR A 545 -42.46 12.85 -6.23
N ASP A 546 -42.24 13.89 -5.43
CA ASP A 546 -41.92 15.23 -5.93
C ASP A 546 -40.60 15.26 -6.72
N GLU A 547 -39.56 14.56 -6.23
CA GLU A 547 -38.28 14.46 -6.93
C GLU A 547 -38.38 13.75 -8.28
N LEU A 548 -39.14 12.66 -8.35
CA LEU A 548 -39.32 11.87 -9.57
C LEU A 548 -40.24 12.55 -10.58
N ASP A 549 -41.29 13.22 -10.10
CA ASP A 549 -42.21 14.01 -10.92
C ASP A 549 -41.47 15.19 -11.59
N TYR A 550 -40.63 15.90 -10.83
CA TYR A 550 -39.79 16.98 -11.38
C TYR A 550 -38.78 16.47 -12.44
N ARG A 551 -38.37 15.20 -12.33
CA ARG A 551 -37.53 14.53 -13.33
C ARG A 551 -38.32 14.01 -14.55
N ASN A 552 -39.64 14.25 -14.60
CA ASN A 552 -40.56 13.77 -15.63
C ASN A 552 -40.57 12.23 -15.78
N LEU A 553 -40.57 11.51 -14.65
CA LEU A 553 -40.63 10.05 -14.65
C LEU A 553 -42.04 9.55 -14.33
N ASP A 554 -42.43 8.44 -14.97
CA ASP A 554 -43.72 7.80 -14.67
C ASP A 554 -43.68 7.15 -13.28
N ILE A 555 -44.52 7.68 -12.39
CA ILE A 555 -44.65 7.25 -10.99
C ILE A 555 -46.04 6.70 -10.66
N TYR A 556 -46.88 6.46 -11.67
CA TYR A 556 -48.26 6.04 -11.47
C TYR A 556 -48.35 4.73 -10.67
N ASN A 557 -49.14 4.74 -9.58
CA ASN A 557 -49.36 3.62 -8.67
C ASN A 557 -48.10 2.99 -8.02
N LEU A 558 -46.94 3.65 -8.07
CA LEU A 558 -45.72 3.13 -7.45
C LEU A 558 -45.74 3.31 -5.92
N LYS A 559 -45.32 2.25 -5.21
CA LYS A 559 -45.11 2.27 -3.76
C LYS A 559 -43.73 2.86 -3.43
N LYS A 560 -43.54 3.27 -2.17
CA LYS A 560 -42.27 3.86 -1.69
C LYS A 560 -41.01 3.05 -2.09
N PRO A 561 -40.97 1.70 -1.99
CA PRO A 561 -39.80 0.93 -2.42
C PRO A 561 -39.53 1.02 -3.91
N GLU A 562 -40.58 1.03 -4.74
CA GLU A 562 -40.49 1.09 -6.21
C GLU A 562 -40.01 2.49 -6.65
N LEU A 563 -40.55 3.56 -6.05
CA LEU A 563 -40.08 4.92 -6.25
C LEU A 563 -38.59 5.05 -5.89
N LYS A 564 -38.16 4.47 -4.77
CA LYS A 564 -36.75 4.50 -4.37
C LYS A 564 -35.85 3.76 -5.37
N THR A 565 -36.29 2.62 -5.89
CA THR A 565 -35.58 1.88 -6.93
C THR A 565 -35.48 2.70 -8.21
N LEU A 566 -36.58 3.29 -8.67
CA LEU A 566 -36.63 4.15 -9.86
C LEU A 566 -35.67 5.34 -9.75
N LEU A 567 -35.65 6.03 -8.60
CA LEU A 567 -34.71 7.13 -8.37
C LEU A 567 -33.25 6.63 -8.38
N THR A 568 -32.99 5.50 -7.74
CA THR A 568 -31.65 4.90 -7.68
C THR A 568 -31.16 4.50 -9.08
N GLU A 569 -32.05 3.98 -9.91
CA GLU A 569 -31.77 3.61 -11.29
C GLU A 569 -31.52 4.82 -12.18
N THR A 570 -32.35 5.86 -12.04
CA THR A 570 -32.21 7.14 -12.75
C THR A 570 -30.89 7.85 -12.42
N LEU A 571 -30.48 7.83 -11.15
CA LEU A 571 -29.27 8.53 -10.70
C LEU A 571 -27.98 7.76 -11.04
N HIS A 572 -28.06 6.49 -11.46
CA HIS A 572 -26.89 5.64 -11.74
C HIS A 572 -25.86 5.60 -10.60
N GLY A 573 -26.34 5.72 -9.36
CA GLY A 573 -25.52 5.75 -8.14
C GLY A 573 -24.90 7.10 -7.80
N ILE A 574 -25.14 8.18 -8.56
CA ILE A 574 -24.74 9.54 -8.19
C ILE A 574 -25.45 9.93 -6.88
N GLN A 575 -24.67 10.43 -5.93
CA GLN A 575 -25.16 10.83 -4.60
C GLN A 575 -24.92 12.30 -4.30
N ARG A 576 -24.01 12.95 -5.03
CA ARG A 576 -23.60 14.34 -4.81
C ARG A 576 -22.87 14.89 -6.03
N PRO A 577 -22.58 16.20 -6.09
CA PRO A 577 -21.71 16.75 -7.12
C PRO A 577 -20.30 16.11 -7.07
N PRO A 578 -19.58 16.08 -8.20
CA PRO A 578 -18.17 15.73 -8.20
C PRO A 578 -17.37 16.63 -7.25
N ALA A 579 -16.28 16.10 -6.69
CA ALA A 579 -15.59 16.69 -5.53
C ALA A 579 -15.11 18.14 -5.76
N LEU A 580 -14.70 18.48 -6.98
CA LEU A 580 -14.24 19.81 -7.36
C LEU A 580 -15.38 20.83 -7.56
N PHE A 581 -16.63 20.37 -7.75
CA PHE A 581 -17.80 21.25 -7.80
C PHE A 581 -18.45 21.45 -6.43
N CYS A 582 -18.10 20.65 -5.42
CA CYS A 582 -18.71 20.77 -4.10
C CYS A 582 -18.52 22.15 -3.44
N PRO A 583 -17.33 22.81 -3.52
CA PRO A 583 -17.13 24.13 -2.91
C PRO A 583 -17.99 25.23 -3.52
N ASN A 584 -18.26 25.14 -4.83
CA ASN A 584 -19.18 26.04 -5.54
C ASN A 584 -19.89 25.27 -6.65
N PHE A 585 -21.08 24.75 -6.35
CA PHE A 585 -21.78 23.86 -7.27
C PHE A 585 -22.56 24.60 -8.36
N ASP A 586 -22.59 25.94 -8.36
CA ASP A 586 -23.11 26.74 -9.49
C ASP A 586 -22.13 26.77 -10.67
N ASN A 587 -20.88 26.43 -10.42
CA ASN A 587 -19.85 26.40 -11.43
C ASN A 587 -20.03 25.23 -12.42
N THR A 588 -19.64 25.48 -13.67
CA THR A 588 -19.57 24.51 -14.76
C THR A 588 -18.12 24.09 -15.00
N CYS A 589 -17.93 23.03 -15.81
CA CYS A 589 -16.58 22.63 -16.24
C CYS A 589 -15.77 23.80 -16.83
N THR A 590 -16.39 24.67 -17.63
CA THR A 590 -15.73 25.82 -18.24
C THR A 590 -15.28 26.84 -17.21
N THR A 591 -16.14 27.18 -16.24
CA THR A 591 -15.80 28.18 -15.21
C THR A 591 -14.68 27.74 -14.27
N GLU A 592 -14.40 26.43 -14.19
CA GLU A 592 -13.37 25.84 -13.32
C GLU A 592 -12.15 25.33 -14.09
N ASN A 593 -12.05 25.58 -15.40
CA ASN A 593 -11.00 25.01 -16.27
C ASN A 593 -10.92 23.47 -16.21
N LEU A 594 -12.06 22.80 -16.06
CA LEU A 594 -12.21 21.34 -15.93
C LEU A 594 -12.81 20.66 -17.17
N GLU A 595 -12.82 21.32 -18.33
CA GLU A 595 -13.41 20.78 -19.56
C GLU A 595 -12.77 19.46 -20.03
N GLN A 596 -11.46 19.33 -19.79
CA GLN A 596 -10.68 18.15 -20.16
C GLN A 596 -10.49 17.16 -18.99
N TYR A 597 -10.95 17.50 -17.79
CA TYR A 597 -10.70 16.71 -16.60
C TYR A 597 -11.61 15.47 -16.58
N GLU A 598 -11.01 14.29 -16.62
CA GLU A 598 -11.72 13.01 -16.59
C GLU A 598 -11.36 12.19 -15.35
N ILE A 599 -12.29 11.33 -14.92
CA ILE A 599 -12.03 10.35 -13.86
C ILE A 599 -11.92 9.00 -14.54
N SER A 600 -10.80 8.31 -14.33
CA SER A 600 -10.53 7.03 -14.99
C SER A 600 -11.58 5.98 -14.67
N ASN A 601 -12.13 5.29 -15.67
CA ASN A 601 -13.13 4.23 -15.44
C ASN A 601 -12.54 2.92 -14.92
N CYS A 602 -11.23 2.75 -15.05
CA CYS A 602 -10.49 1.62 -14.52
C CYS A 602 -9.37 2.07 -13.58
N GLU A 603 -8.86 1.10 -12.83
CA GLU A 603 -7.61 1.24 -12.10
C GLU A 603 -6.74 0.02 -12.42
N PRO A 604 -5.89 0.12 -13.46
CA PRO A 604 -5.35 -1.06 -14.09
C PRO A 604 -4.57 -2.00 -13.15
N LEU A 605 -3.85 -1.45 -12.16
CA LEU A 605 -3.05 -2.25 -11.24
C LEU A 605 -3.92 -3.15 -10.34
N HIS A 606 -4.89 -2.57 -9.61
CA HIS A 606 -5.78 -3.34 -8.75
C HIS A 606 -6.74 -4.23 -9.56
N ASP A 607 -7.20 -3.76 -10.72
CA ASP A 607 -8.06 -4.54 -11.60
C ASP A 607 -7.33 -5.81 -12.08
N ILE A 608 -6.06 -5.70 -12.53
CA ILE A 608 -5.22 -6.84 -12.91
C ILE A 608 -5.00 -7.78 -11.73
N VAL A 609 -4.56 -7.26 -10.58
CA VAL A 609 -4.28 -8.08 -9.39
C VAL A 609 -5.51 -8.90 -8.97
N ASN A 610 -6.68 -8.26 -8.93
CA ASN A 610 -7.92 -8.92 -8.53
C ASN A 610 -8.44 -9.90 -9.59
N VAL A 611 -8.34 -9.58 -10.89
CA VAL A 611 -8.72 -10.52 -11.96
C VAL A 611 -7.83 -11.76 -11.93
N VAL A 612 -6.51 -11.58 -11.80
CA VAL A 612 -5.55 -12.68 -11.66
C VAL A 612 -5.88 -13.52 -10.42
N GLN A 613 -6.01 -12.90 -9.25
CA GLN A 613 -6.33 -13.61 -8.00
C GLN A 613 -7.65 -14.37 -8.09
N ASN A 614 -8.69 -13.76 -8.66
CA ASN A 614 -10.00 -14.38 -8.81
C ASN A 614 -9.96 -15.56 -9.78
N LEU A 615 -9.27 -15.41 -10.92
CA LEU A 615 -9.12 -16.49 -11.91
C LEU A 615 -8.41 -17.69 -11.28
N ILE A 616 -7.32 -17.46 -10.57
CA ILE A 616 -6.54 -18.51 -9.90
C ILE A 616 -7.37 -19.27 -8.86
N THR A 617 -8.19 -18.52 -8.11
CA THR A 617 -9.02 -19.09 -7.06
C THR A 617 -10.16 -19.93 -7.64
N GLU A 618 -10.64 -19.58 -8.84
CA GLU A 618 -11.86 -20.13 -9.41
C GLU A 618 -11.60 -21.21 -10.46
N LEU A 619 -10.68 -20.98 -11.40
CA LEU A 619 -10.41 -21.84 -12.55
C LEU A 619 -10.20 -23.32 -12.20
N PRO A 620 -9.44 -23.71 -11.15
CA PRO A 620 -9.21 -25.12 -10.83
C PRO A 620 -10.49 -25.91 -10.59
N TYR A 621 -11.55 -25.26 -10.08
CA TYR A 621 -12.82 -25.91 -9.77
C TYR A 621 -13.69 -26.18 -11.00
N HIS A 622 -13.28 -25.72 -12.18
CA HIS A 622 -13.94 -25.98 -13.46
C HIS A 622 -13.16 -26.99 -14.32
N LEU A 623 -12.13 -27.60 -13.76
CA LEU A 623 -11.35 -28.67 -14.38
C LEU A 623 -11.73 -30.02 -13.76
N ASP A 624 -11.35 -31.11 -14.43
CA ASP A 624 -11.52 -32.47 -13.90
C ASP A 624 -10.69 -32.70 -12.64
N ASP A 625 -11.15 -33.57 -11.74
CA ASP A 625 -10.60 -33.75 -10.37
C ASP A 625 -9.08 -33.97 -10.30
N ASN A 626 -8.52 -34.71 -11.26
CA ASN A 626 -7.07 -34.97 -11.30
C ASN A 626 -6.29 -33.70 -11.66
N ILE A 627 -6.75 -32.97 -12.67
CA ILE A 627 -6.12 -31.73 -13.14
C ILE A 627 -6.35 -30.61 -12.13
N GLN A 628 -7.52 -30.56 -11.49
CA GLN A 628 -7.81 -29.63 -10.41
C GLN A 628 -6.73 -29.68 -9.32
N LYS A 629 -6.34 -30.88 -8.87
CA LYS A 629 -5.29 -31.05 -7.85
C LYS A 629 -3.94 -30.49 -8.31
N GLU A 630 -3.60 -30.67 -9.58
CA GLU A 630 -2.35 -30.12 -10.14
C GLU A 630 -2.36 -28.60 -10.18
N TYR A 631 -3.48 -27.98 -10.60
CA TYR A 631 -3.63 -26.52 -10.61
C TYR A 631 -3.61 -25.94 -9.19
N LEU A 632 -4.25 -26.60 -8.22
CA LEU A 632 -4.20 -26.20 -6.81
C LEU A 632 -2.78 -26.29 -6.26
N ARG A 633 -2.04 -27.37 -6.58
CA ARG A 633 -0.64 -27.53 -6.19
C ARG A 633 0.26 -26.47 -6.84
N PHE A 634 0.05 -26.17 -8.13
CA PHE A 634 0.75 -25.10 -8.83
C PHE A 634 0.53 -23.75 -8.14
N PHE A 635 -0.70 -23.46 -7.73
CA PHE A 635 -1.04 -22.26 -6.97
C PHE A 635 -0.30 -22.21 -5.62
N GLU A 636 -0.37 -23.28 -4.82
CA GLU A 636 0.29 -23.36 -3.51
C GLU A 636 1.81 -23.15 -3.62
N VAL A 637 2.46 -23.76 -4.61
CA VAL A 637 3.91 -23.64 -4.83
C VAL A 637 4.30 -22.25 -5.33
N THR A 638 3.50 -21.64 -6.20
CA THR A 638 3.85 -20.38 -6.87
C THR A 638 3.54 -19.14 -6.02
N VAL A 639 2.41 -19.15 -5.30
CA VAL A 639 1.96 -18.03 -4.45
C VAL A 639 2.42 -18.18 -3.01
N GLY A 640 2.45 -19.41 -2.47
CA GLY A 640 2.78 -19.71 -1.08
C GLY A 640 1.77 -19.12 -0.08
N ASP A 641 2.22 -18.89 1.16
CA ASP A 641 1.39 -18.34 2.26
C ASP A 641 1.17 -16.81 2.17
N LYS A 642 1.24 -16.22 0.97
CA LYS A 642 1.05 -14.77 0.80
C LYS A 642 -0.45 -14.45 0.85
N ASN A 643 -0.86 -13.71 1.88
CA ASN A 643 -2.25 -13.25 2.03
C ASN A 643 -2.70 -12.26 0.95
N GLU A 644 -1.76 -11.51 0.35
CA GLU A 644 -2.03 -10.51 -0.70
C GLU A 644 -0.96 -10.58 -1.80
N LEU A 645 -1.40 -10.60 -3.06
CA LEU A 645 -0.53 -10.57 -4.24
C LEU A 645 -0.20 -9.12 -4.60
N LYS A 646 1.09 -8.77 -4.57
CA LYS A 646 1.58 -7.52 -5.20
C LYS A 646 1.43 -7.59 -6.72
N ALA A 647 1.30 -6.44 -7.39
CA ALA A 647 1.19 -6.31 -8.84
C ALA A 647 2.25 -7.11 -9.62
N SER A 648 3.54 -6.94 -9.30
CA SER A 648 4.62 -7.70 -9.94
C SER A 648 4.51 -9.21 -9.76
N ASN A 649 4.02 -9.68 -8.61
CA ASN A 649 3.74 -11.11 -8.40
C ASN A 649 2.57 -11.60 -9.25
N ALA A 650 1.49 -10.81 -9.36
CA ALA A 650 0.31 -11.16 -10.16
C ALA A 650 0.67 -11.29 -11.65
N ARG A 651 1.47 -10.36 -12.19
CA ARG A 651 1.96 -10.40 -13.58
C ARG A 651 2.82 -11.64 -13.84
N LEU A 652 3.81 -11.89 -12.99
CA LEU A 652 4.68 -13.06 -13.10
C LEU A 652 3.87 -14.35 -13.00
N TYR A 653 2.87 -14.37 -12.11
CA TYR A 653 1.98 -15.51 -11.98
C TYR A 653 1.20 -15.76 -13.26
N ALA A 654 0.59 -14.73 -13.88
CA ALA A 654 -0.17 -14.90 -15.10
C ALA A 654 0.67 -15.56 -16.21
N ILE A 655 1.94 -15.14 -16.35
CA ILE A 655 2.90 -15.74 -17.30
C ILE A 655 3.17 -17.21 -16.95
N LYS A 656 3.45 -17.52 -15.68
CA LYS A 656 3.69 -18.90 -15.25
C LYS A 656 2.46 -19.79 -15.43
N LEU A 657 1.26 -19.26 -15.18
CA LEU A 657 0.00 -19.97 -15.40
C LEU A 657 -0.18 -20.28 -16.89
N ALA A 658 0.11 -19.33 -17.78
CA ALA A 658 0.05 -19.57 -19.22
C ALA A 658 1.03 -20.66 -19.66
N HIS A 659 2.27 -20.66 -19.17
CA HIS A 659 3.23 -21.73 -19.43
C HIS A 659 2.74 -23.09 -18.95
N PHE A 660 2.27 -23.16 -17.70
CA PHE A 660 1.76 -24.40 -17.12
C PHE A 660 0.53 -24.92 -17.88
N THR A 661 -0.36 -24.02 -18.29
CA THR A 661 -1.54 -24.36 -19.09
C THR A 661 -1.15 -24.85 -20.49
N ASN A 662 -0.14 -24.24 -21.12
CA ASN A 662 0.35 -24.65 -22.43
C ASN A 662 0.89 -26.08 -22.41
N MET A 663 1.72 -26.43 -21.42
CA MET A 663 2.22 -27.80 -21.26
C MET A 663 1.08 -28.81 -21.09
N ASN A 664 0.07 -28.47 -20.28
CA ASN A 664 -1.09 -29.35 -20.09
C ASN A 664 -1.95 -29.46 -21.36
N TYR A 665 -2.03 -28.41 -22.17
CA TYR A 665 -2.73 -28.44 -23.45
C TYR A 665 -2.02 -29.34 -24.46
N GLU A 666 -0.69 -29.21 -24.58
CA GLU A 666 0.14 -30.07 -25.44
C GLU A 666 0.03 -31.55 -25.05
N ASN A 667 -0.14 -31.83 -23.76
CA ASN A 667 -0.38 -33.18 -23.24
C ASN A 667 -1.84 -33.65 -23.38
N GLY A 668 -2.73 -32.86 -23.98
CA GLY A 668 -4.16 -33.19 -24.15
C GLY A 668 -4.98 -33.20 -22.86
N LEU A 669 -4.46 -32.61 -21.77
CA LEU A 669 -5.10 -32.60 -20.46
C LEU A 669 -6.13 -31.47 -20.33
N VAL A 670 -5.92 -30.33 -20.98
CA VAL A 670 -6.86 -29.20 -20.96
C VAL A 670 -7.27 -28.79 -22.37
N ASN A 671 -8.45 -28.19 -22.52
CA ASN A 671 -8.92 -27.73 -23.83
C ASN A 671 -8.27 -26.39 -24.24
N ALA A 672 -8.40 -26.04 -25.53
CA ALA A 672 -7.84 -24.82 -26.12
C ALA A 672 -8.44 -23.52 -25.55
N ASP A 673 -9.69 -23.52 -25.07
CA ASP A 673 -10.33 -22.34 -24.46
C ASP A 673 -9.61 -21.93 -23.17
N ILE A 674 -9.23 -22.88 -22.33
CA ILE A 674 -8.49 -22.61 -21.08
C ILE A 674 -7.12 -22.00 -21.39
N LEU A 675 -6.41 -22.57 -22.38
CA LEU A 675 -5.14 -22.00 -22.86
C LEU A 675 -5.34 -20.58 -23.39
N THR A 676 -6.39 -20.35 -24.18
CA THR A 676 -6.70 -19.03 -24.75
C THR A 676 -7.03 -18.01 -23.65
N ILE A 677 -7.78 -18.39 -22.60
CA ILE A 677 -8.04 -17.52 -21.44
C ILE A 677 -6.74 -17.06 -20.78
N CYS A 678 -5.84 -18.00 -20.46
CA CYS A 678 -4.56 -17.68 -19.83
C CYS A 678 -3.68 -16.82 -20.74
N ASN A 679 -3.74 -17.09 -22.04
CA ASN A 679 -2.99 -16.35 -23.03
C ASN A 679 -3.48 -14.90 -23.21
N SER A 680 -4.78 -14.71 -23.41
CA SER A 680 -5.40 -13.38 -23.49
C SER A 680 -5.12 -12.55 -22.23
N LEU A 681 -5.17 -13.17 -21.04
CA LEU A 681 -4.81 -12.49 -19.79
C LEU A 681 -3.38 -11.94 -19.82
N VAL A 682 -2.41 -12.75 -20.22
CA VAL A 682 -1.00 -12.30 -20.35
C VAL A 682 -0.87 -11.18 -21.37
N GLU A 683 -1.55 -11.27 -22.50
CA GLU A 683 -1.48 -10.25 -23.56
C GLU A 683 -2.07 -8.91 -23.12
N ILE A 684 -3.25 -8.92 -22.50
CA ILE A 684 -3.86 -7.72 -21.94
C ILE A 684 -2.90 -7.07 -20.94
N ILE A 685 -2.32 -7.87 -20.03
CA ILE A 685 -1.34 -7.38 -19.05
C ILE A 685 -0.10 -6.80 -19.73
N THR A 686 0.43 -7.46 -20.76
CA THR A 686 1.60 -6.96 -21.50
C THR A 686 1.31 -5.62 -22.16
N ILE A 687 0.18 -5.47 -22.84
CA ILE A 687 -0.22 -4.18 -23.45
C ILE A 687 -0.40 -3.11 -22.37
N CYS A 688 -1.00 -3.45 -21.21
CA CYS A 688 -1.18 -2.48 -20.12
C CYS A 688 0.13 -1.89 -19.56
N TYR A 689 1.23 -2.63 -19.66
CA TYR A 689 2.56 -2.21 -19.17
C TYR A 689 3.50 -1.75 -20.30
N SER A 690 3.01 -1.72 -21.55
CA SER A 690 3.77 -1.19 -22.69
C SER A 690 4.00 0.32 -22.54
N ARG A 691 5.07 0.82 -23.16
CA ARG A 691 5.45 2.24 -23.17
C ARG A 691 4.54 3.04 -24.11
N SER A 692 4.58 4.37 -23.97
CA SER A 692 3.81 5.27 -24.83
C SER A 692 4.12 5.04 -26.31
N ASN A 693 5.40 4.91 -26.67
CA ASN A 693 5.85 4.77 -28.06
C ASN A 693 5.48 3.42 -28.70
N GLU A 694 5.05 2.44 -27.90
CA GLU A 694 4.57 1.14 -28.40
C GLU A 694 3.08 1.18 -28.77
N ARG A 695 2.35 2.21 -28.32
CA ARG A 695 0.91 2.38 -28.56
C ARG A 695 0.63 2.65 -30.03
N THR A 696 0.19 1.59 -30.71
CA THR A 696 0.01 1.54 -32.17
C THR A 696 -1.39 1.07 -32.54
N GLN A 697 -1.80 1.27 -33.81
CA GLN A 697 -3.13 0.88 -34.31
C GLN A 697 -3.39 -0.61 -34.02
N LYS A 698 -2.38 -1.46 -34.32
CA LYS A 698 -2.38 -2.88 -33.98
C LYS A 698 -2.68 -3.15 -32.50
N GLN A 699 -1.96 -2.50 -31.59
CA GLN A 699 -2.13 -2.76 -30.16
C GLN A 699 -3.49 -2.31 -29.63
N VAL A 700 -4.03 -1.21 -30.15
CA VAL A 700 -5.39 -0.76 -29.79
C VAL A 700 -6.40 -1.84 -30.19
N LEU A 701 -6.38 -2.29 -31.45
CA LEU A 701 -7.26 -3.36 -31.92
C LEU A 701 -7.07 -4.66 -31.13
N ARG A 702 -5.82 -5.06 -30.90
CA ARG A 702 -5.47 -6.26 -30.14
C ARG A 702 -6.05 -6.23 -28.73
N LEU A 703 -5.94 -5.10 -28.02
CA LEU A 703 -6.48 -4.99 -26.67
C LEU A 703 -8.01 -5.16 -26.65
N TYR A 704 -8.74 -4.56 -27.60
CA TYR A 704 -10.19 -4.77 -27.72
C TYR A 704 -10.53 -6.25 -27.93
N ASN A 705 -9.87 -6.90 -28.89
CA ASN A 705 -10.14 -8.29 -29.24
C ASN A 705 -9.76 -9.26 -28.12
N GLN A 706 -8.62 -9.06 -27.46
CA GLN A 706 -8.21 -9.92 -26.35
C GLN A 706 -9.10 -9.75 -25.12
N CYS A 707 -9.51 -8.52 -24.77
CA CYS A 707 -10.49 -8.30 -23.71
C CYS A 707 -11.84 -8.97 -24.04
N PHE A 708 -12.28 -8.91 -25.30
CA PHE A 708 -13.50 -9.56 -25.77
C PHE A 708 -13.43 -11.09 -25.70
N LEU A 709 -12.37 -11.69 -26.25
CA LEU A 709 -12.13 -13.13 -26.21
C LEU A 709 -12.02 -13.64 -24.78
N PHE A 710 -11.24 -12.97 -23.94
CA PHE A 710 -11.13 -13.28 -22.52
C PHE A 710 -12.50 -13.27 -21.83
N ALA A 711 -13.30 -12.23 -22.05
CA ALA A 711 -14.62 -12.09 -21.44
C ALA A 711 -15.58 -13.23 -21.82
N ILE A 712 -15.63 -13.58 -23.11
CA ILE A 712 -16.54 -14.62 -23.61
C ILE A 712 -16.11 -16.01 -23.18
N LEU A 713 -14.82 -16.33 -23.32
CA LEU A 713 -14.30 -17.65 -22.94
C LEU A 713 -14.44 -17.88 -21.44
N ILE A 714 -14.19 -16.86 -20.61
CA ILE A 714 -14.47 -16.94 -19.17
C ILE A 714 -15.95 -17.25 -18.92
N LYS A 715 -16.88 -16.63 -19.64
CA LYS A 715 -18.31 -16.89 -19.46
C LYS A 715 -18.75 -18.26 -19.98
N TYR A 716 -18.03 -18.81 -20.94
CA TYR A 716 -18.24 -20.17 -21.45
C TYR A 716 -17.72 -21.24 -20.47
N VAL A 717 -16.48 -21.06 -19.97
CA VAL A 717 -15.83 -22.01 -19.04
C VAL A 717 -16.37 -21.88 -17.62
N ILE A 718 -16.57 -20.66 -17.13
CA ILE A 718 -16.96 -20.32 -15.75
C ILE A 718 -18.38 -19.72 -15.78
N ILE A 719 -19.38 -20.51 -16.20
CA ILE A 719 -20.78 -20.05 -16.31
C ILE A 719 -21.27 -19.48 -14.97
N ASN A 720 -21.09 -20.26 -13.90
CA ASN A 720 -21.36 -19.86 -12.53
C ASN A 720 -20.13 -20.18 -11.67
N PRO A 721 -19.55 -19.20 -10.97
CA PRO A 721 -18.47 -19.45 -10.03
C PRO A 721 -18.90 -20.46 -8.95
N LYS A 722 -18.06 -21.47 -8.73
CA LYS A 722 -18.18 -22.52 -7.71
C LYS A 722 -17.50 -22.13 -6.39
N LYS A 723 -16.38 -21.40 -6.44
CA LYS A 723 -15.60 -21.05 -5.24
C LYS A 723 -15.86 -19.63 -4.74
N LEU A 724 -15.95 -18.68 -5.66
CA LEU A 724 -16.20 -17.27 -5.38
C LEU A 724 -17.69 -16.93 -5.59
N THR A 725 -18.15 -15.80 -5.04
CA THR A 725 -19.48 -15.29 -5.37
C THR A 725 -19.47 -14.65 -6.75
N LYS A 726 -20.62 -14.68 -7.45
CA LYS A 726 -20.77 -14.02 -8.77
C LYS A 726 -20.34 -12.55 -8.72
N GLY A 727 -20.71 -11.83 -7.66
CA GLY A 727 -20.35 -10.41 -7.49
C GLY A 727 -18.88 -10.15 -7.18
N LYS A 728 -18.12 -11.16 -6.72
CA LYS A 728 -16.66 -11.06 -6.54
C LYS A 728 -15.92 -11.37 -7.84
N PHE A 729 -16.32 -12.45 -8.52
CA PHE A 729 -15.67 -12.88 -9.77
C PHE A 729 -16.01 -11.95 -10.94
N TYR A 730 -17.30 -11.74 -11.23
CA TYR A 730 -17.80 -10.82 -12.26
C TYR A 730 -18.03 -9.39 -11.73
N GLY A 731 -17.25 -9.00 -10.71
CA GLY A 731 -17.38 -7.71 -10.02
C GLY A 731 -16.86 -6.53 -10.84
N SER A 732 -16.61 -5.40 -10.18
CA SER A 732 -16.10 -4.18 -10.82
C SER A 732 -14.74 -4.38 -11.49
N HIS A 733 -13.84 -5.13 -10.87
CA HIS A 733 -12.50 -5.36 -11.45
C HIS A 733 -12.54 -6.10 -12.78
N PHE A 734 -13.36 -7.15 -12.88
CA PHE A 734 -13.56 -7.88 -14.13
C PHE A 734 -14.23 -7.02 -15.20
N HIS A 735 -15.24 -6.22 -14.82
CA HIS A 735 -15.90 -5.28 -15.72
C HIS A 735 -14.93 -4.21 -16.25
N SER A 736 -14.17 -3.55 -15.38
CA SER A 736 -13.15 -2.57 -15.78
C SER A 736 -12.10 -3.17 -16.70
N PHE A 737 -11.63 -4.39 -16.40
CA PHE A 737 -10.63 -5.10 -17.18
C PHE A 737 -11.11 -5.45 -18.59
N THR A 738 -12.37 -5.86 -18.74
CA THR A 738 -12.95 -6.29 -20.03
C THR A 738 -13.57 -5.17 -20.85
N VAL A 739 -14.01 -4.09 -20.19
CA VAL A 739 -14.68 -2.95 -20.83
C VAL A 739 -13.76 -1.74 -20.87
N HIS A 740 -13.33 -1.24 -19.72
CA HIS A 740 -12.73 0.10 -19.63
C HIS A 740 -11.24 0.16 -19.99
N PHE A 741 -10.49 -0.93 -19.86
CA PHE A 741 -9.09 -0.96 -20.30
C PHE A 741 -8.92 -0.56 -21.77
N PRO A 742 -9.59 -1.23 -22.74
CA PRO A 742 -9.46 -0.86 -24.15
C PRO A 742 -10.03 0.54 -24.46
N GLU A 743 -11.05 1.01 -23.71
CA GLU A 743 -11.56 2.38 -23.86
C GLU A 743 -10.53 3.42 -23.45
N MET A 744 -9.92 3.25 -22.27
CA MET A 744 -8.88 4.17 -21.78
C MET A 744 -7.63 4.11 -22.66
N TYR A 745 -7.28 2.93 -23.19
CA TYR A 745 -6.11 2.76 -24.05
C TYR A 745 -6.22 3.48 -25.40
N ARG A 746 -7.45 3.78 -25.86
CA ARG A 746 -7.66 4.64 -27.04
C ARG A 746 -7.16 6.06 -26.84
N LEU A 747 -6.96 6.52 -25.61
CA LEU A 747 -6.52 7.90 -25.34
C LEU A 747 -5.18 7.95 -24.61
N PHE A 748 -4.96 7.01 -23.68
CA PHE A 748 -3.83 6.99 -22.78
C PHE A 748 -2.99 5.73 -22.98
N CYS A 749 -1.67 5.85 -22.86
CA CYS A 749 -0.87 4.70 -22.50
C CYS A 749 -1.33 4.19 -21.12
N LEU A 750 -1.74 2.93 -20.99
CA LEU A 750 -2.24 2.41 -19.70
C LEU A 750 -1.15 2.37 -18.63
N ARG A 751 0.13 2.28 -19.03
CA ARG A 751 1.26 2.39 -18.11
C ARG A 751 1.27 3.72 -17.38
N SER A 752 0.93 4.82 -18.07
CA SER A 752 0.79 6.15 -17.47
C SER A 752 -0.35 6.23 -16.45
N LEU A 753 -1.29 5.29 -16.46
CA LEU A 753 -2.41 5.24 -15.50
C LEU A 753 -2.16 4.26 -14.34
N LEU A 754 -1.13 3.40 -14.41
CA LEU A 754 -0.78 2.48 -13.34
C LEU A 754 -0.29 3.24 -12.09
N PRO A 755 -0.87 2.98 -10.90
CA PRO A 755 -0.47 3.63 -9.67
C PRO A 755 0.76 3.01 -8.97
N GLU A 756 1.56 2.17 -9.64
CA GLU A 756 2.61 1.38 -8.95
C GLU A 756 3.66 2.28 -8.27
N ASN A 757 4.08 3.36 -8.92
CA ASN A 757 5.00 4.33 -8.33
C ASN A 757 4.34 5.11 -7.19
N GLN A 758 3.06 5.44 -7.30
CA GLN A 758 2.28 6.11 -6.26
C GLN A 758 2.14 5.22 -5.02
N GLU A 759 1.80 3.93 -5.17
CA GLU A 759 1.70 2.96 -4.07
C GLU A 759 3.05 2.72 -3.38
N ARG A 760 4.14 2.61 -4.15
CA ARG A 760 5.49 2.50 -3.59
C ARG A 760 5.85 3.73 -2.77
N THR A 761 5.53 4.90 -3.31
CA THR A 761 5.75 6.19 -2.63
C THR A 761 4.91 6.30 -1.36
N PHE A 762 3.68 5.79 -1.37
CA PHE A 762 2.86 5.67 -0.18
C PHE A 762 3.41 4.66 0.83
N GLY A 763 3.94 3.53 0.36
CA GLY A 763 4.64 2.53 1.17
C GLY A 763 5.81 3.14 1.95
N ASP A 764 6.51 4.10 1.34
CA ASP A 764 7.55 4.88 1.99
C ASP A 764 7.00 5.80 3.08
N LEU A 765 5.94 6.56 2.82
CA LEU A 765 5.26 7.38 3.83
C LEU A 765 4.83 6.54 5.05
N ARG A 766 4.28 5.34 4.79
CA ARG A 766 3.87 4.39 5.84
C ARG A 766 5.08 3.88 6.63
N SER A 767 6.15 3.47 5.96
CA SER A 767 7.39 2.97 6.59
C SER A 767 8.06 4.04 7.46
N ILE A 768 8.16 5.28 6.95
CA ILE A 768 8.68 6.44 7.66
C ILE A 768 7.89 6.69 8.94
N SER A 769 6.56 6.66 8.85
CA SER A 769 5.67 6.90 9.98
C SER A 769 5.81 5.82 11.06
N VAL A 770 5.92 4.54 10.67
CA VAL A 770 6.14 3.42 11.61
C VAL A 770 7.45 3.55 12.38
N ARG A 771 8.51 4.04 11.72
CA ARG A 771 9.85 4.27 12.30
C ARG A 771 9.95 5.57 13.11
N THR A 772 8.88 6.38 13.17
CA THR A 772 8.87 7.64 13.93
C THR A 772 8.47 7.38 15.39
N SER A 773 9.33 7.81 16.32
CA SER A 773 9.14 7.58 17.77
C SER A 773 8.05 8.44 18.40
N ASN A 774 7.75 9.60 17.82
CA ASN A 774 6.70 10.50 18.29
C ASN A 774 5.41 10.31 17.47
N ARG A 775 4.41 9.68 18.10
CA ARG A 775 3.13 9.31 17.46
C ARG A 775 1.96 10.20 17.87
N GLN A 776 2.21 11.37 18.46
CA GLN A 776 1.15 12.33 18.76
C GLN A 776 0.60 12.92 17.46
N ALA A 777 -0.73 12.97 17.32
CA ALA A 777 -1.45 13.36 16.11
C ALA A 777 -0.88 14.63 15.44
N LYS A 778 -0.66 15.67 16.24
CA LYS A 778 -0.12 16.98 15.80
C LYS A 778 1.27 16.96 15.16
N TYR A 779 2.03 15.87 15.30
CA TYR A 779 3.37 15.79 14.75
C TYR A 779 3.49 14.71 13.66
N VAL A 780 2.44 13.91 13.40
CA VAL A 780 2.55 12.80 12.45
C VAL A 780 2.70 13.33 11.02
N VAL A 781 1.83 14.25 10.61
CA VAL A 781 1.84 14.83 9.25
C VAL A 781 3.18 15.51 8.98
N ASP A 782 3.56 16.51 9.79
CA ASP A 782 4.79 17.28 9.61
C ASP A 782 6.05 16.41 9.59
N ASN A 783 6.19 15.47 10.55
CA ASN A 783 7.36 14.60 10.58
C ASN A 783 7.39 13.63 9.39
N CYS A 784 6.22 13.18 8.92
CA CYS A 784 6.11 12.29 7.78
C CYS A 784 6.55 13.01 6.51
N VAL A 785 6.01 14.21 6.23
CA VAL A 785 6.36 15.03 5.05
C VAL A 785 7.83 15.38 5.06
N LEU A 786 8.36 15.91 6.18
CA LEU A 786 9.78 16.26 6.33
C LEU A 786 10.71 15.11 5.94
N ARG A 787 10.45 13.93 6.49
CA ARG A 787 11.28 12.74 6.26
C ARG A 787 11.08 12.13 4.88
N PHE A 788 9.87 12.28 4.34
CA PHE A 788 9.54 11.84 3.00
C PHE A 788 10.33 12.62 1.96
N LEU A 789 10.33 13.96 2.06
CA LEU A 789 11.10 14.83 1.18
C LEU A 789 12.60 14.52 1.28
N ALA A 790 13.14 14.41 2.50
CA ALA A 790 14.54 14.04 2.70
C ALA A 790 14.90 12.65 2.11
N LYS A 791 13.93 11.73 2.02
CA LYS A 791 14.14 10.43 1.37
C LYS A 791 14.10 10.54 -0.15
N GLN A 792 13.25 11.40 -0.71
CA GLN A 792 13.15 11.64 -2.15
C GLN A 792 14.41 12.30 -2.71
N ASP A 793 15.10 13.12 -1.92
CA ASP A 793 16.34 13.83 -2.31
C ASP A 793 17.61 12.95 -2.17
N SER A 794 17.49 11.71 -1.69
CA SER A 794 18.64 10.80 -1.49
C SER A 794 19.03 10.08 -2.78
N GLU A 795 20.29 10.23 -3.20
CA GLU A 795 20.86 9.59 -4.40
C GLU A 795 20.93 8.04 -4.34
N ASP A 796 20.90 7.44 -3.14
CA ASP A 796 21.06 5.99 -2.93
C ASP A 796 19.82 5.11 -3.28
N GLN A 797 18.83 5.61 -4.03
CA GLN A 797 17.66 4.80 -4.37
C GLN A 797 17.92 3.90 -5.60
N ILE A 798 18.04 2.59 -5.35
CA ILE A 798 18.01 1.57 -6.40
C ILE A 798 16.58 1.45 -6.95
N ASP A 799 16.42 1.61 -8.27
CA ASP A 799 15.12 1.40 -8.93
C ASP A 799 14.76 -0.10 -8.98
N SER A 800 14.05 -0.54 -7.95
CA SER A 800 13.53 -1.91 -7.88
C SER A 800 12.39 -2.20 -8.88
N PHE A 801 11.80 -1.18 -9.52
CA PHE A 801 10.76 -1.37 -10.55
C PHE A 801 11.37 -1.96 -11.81
N GLU A 802 12.37 -1.28 -12.38
CA GLU A 802 13.01 -1.68 -13.63
C GLU A 802 13.58 -3.10 -13.55
N HIS A 803 14.21 -3.46 -12.43
CA HIS A 803 14.73 -4.81 -12.23
C HIS A 803 13.63 -5.89 -12.22
N GLN A 804 12.48 -5.61 -11.60
CA GLN A 804 11.35 -6.54 -11.58
C GLN A 804 10.68 -6.64 -12.96
N ASP A 805 10.48 -5.50 -13.62
CA ASP A 805 9.84 -5.41 -14.92
C ASP A 805 10.67 -6.11 -16.00
N SER A 806 11.99 -5.94 -15.96
CA SER A 806 12.94 -6.65 -16.83
C SER A 806 12.87 -8.17 -16.63
N ALA A 807 12.88 -8.64 -15.37
CA ALA A 807 12.77 -10.07 -15.06
C ALA A 807 11.43 -10.67 -15.53
N ILE A 808 10.32 -9.95 -15.35
CA ILE A 808 8.99 -10.37 -15.82
C ILE A 808 8.97 -10.44 -17.35
N SER A 809 9.51 -9.43 -18.02
CA SER A 809 9.58 -9.36 -19.48
C SER A 809 10.39 -10.51 -20.07
N GLN A 810 11.51 -10.89 -19.44
CA GLN A 810 12.29 -12.05 -19.86
C GLN A 810 11.50 -13.36 -19.78
N GLN A 811 10.69 -13.53 -18.73
CA GLN A 811 9.82 -14.72 -18.60
C GLN A 811 8.70 -14.71 -19.63
N ALA A 812 8.11 -13.55 -19.92
CA ALA A 812 7.04 -13.43 -20.92
C ALA A 812 7.51 -13.84 -22.32
N ARG A 813 8.77 -13.54 -22.69
CA ARG A 813 9.37 -13.90 -23.98
C ARG A 813 9.52 -15.40 -24.21
N LEU A 814 9.42 -16.22 -23.16
CA LEU A 814 9.49 -17.67 -23.29
C LEU A 814 8.17 -18.29 -23.77
N LEU A 815 7.06 -17.54 -23.72
CA LEU A 815 5.78 -17.99 -24.25
C LEU A 815 5.82 -17.99 -25.79
N PRO A 816 5.19 -18.98 -26.46
CA PRO A 816 5.13 -18.99 -27.91
C PRO A 816 4.43 -17.73 -28.44
N PRO A 817 4.90 -17.16 -29.57
CA PRO A 817 4.24 -16.01 -30.19
C PRO A 817 2.83 -16.41 -30.61
N ARG A 818 1.88 -15.52 -30.35
CA ARG A 818 0.46 -15.80 -30.57
C ARG A 818 0.04 -15.35 -31.96
N GLY A 819 -0.93 -16.02 -32.56
CA GLY A 819 -1.49 -15.59 -33.84
C GLY A 819 -2.47 -14.42 -33.70
N ASN A 820 -3.09 -14.09 -34.82
CA ASN A 820 -4.21 -13.17 -34.95
C ASN A 820 -5.41 -13.56 -34.07
N SER A 821 -6.20 -12.58 -33.65
CA SER A 821 -7.42 -12.83 -32.88
C SER A 821 -8.49 -13.46 -33.77
N ILE A 822 -9.09 -14.57 -33.33
CA ILE A 822 -10.08 -15.33 -34.12
C ILE A 822 -11.43 -15.35 -33.40
N ILE A 823 -12.49 -14.97 -34.12
CA ILE A 823 -13.88 -15.10 -33.66
C ILE A 823 -14.57 -16.23 -34.47
N PRO A 824 -14.97 -17.34 -33.83
CA PRO A 824 -15.64 -18.45 -34.52
C PRO A 824 -16.97 -18.03 -35.16
N GLY A 825 -17.24 -18.52 -36.37
CA GLY A 825 -18.49 -18.23 -37.08
C GLY A 825 -19.74 -18.69 -36.34
N GLN A 826 -19.64 -19.76 -35.55
CA GLN A 826 -20.74 -20.22 -34.68
C GLN A 826 -21.13 -19.17 -33.63
N LEU A 827 -20.15 -18.44 -33.07
CA LEU A 827 -20.42 -17.36 -32.12
C LEU A 827 -21.10 -16.19 -32.84
N ILE A 828 -20.66 -15.87 -34.05
CA ILE A 828 -21.23 -14.80 -34.88
C ILE A 828 -22.70 -15.09 -35.22
N ALA A 829 -23.01 -16.32 -35.62
CA ALA A 829 -24.35 -16.76 -35.96
C ALA A 829 -25.31 -16.84 -34.74
N SER A 830 -24.78 -17.16 -33.55
CA SER A 830 -25.61 -17.38 -32.35
C SER A 830 -25.80 -16.13 -31.48
N ARG A 831 -24.88 -15.16 -31.53
CA ARG A 831 -24.84 -14.02 -30.59
C ARG A 831 -24.77 -12.65 -31.30
N HIS A 832 -25.68 -12.41 -32.24
CA HIS A 832 -25.71 -11.19 -33.07
C HIS A 832 -25.56 -9.87 -32.29
N ARG A 833 -26.30 -9.69 -31.18
CA ARG A 833 -26.24 -8.45 -30.39
C ARG A 833 -24.89 -8.22 -29.72
N LEU A 834 -24.28 -9.29 -29.19
CA LEU A 834 -22.97 -9.22 -28.56
C LEU A 834 -21.87 -8.90 -29.57
N ILE A 835 -21.91 -9.55 -30.75
CA ILE A 835 -20.96 -9.26 -31.81
C ILE A 835 -21.12 -7.83 -32.30
N GLN A 836 -22.37 -7.38 -32.54
CA GLN A 836 -22.64 -6.00 -32.90
C GLN A 836 -22.08 -5.02 -31.88
N ALA A 837 -22.30 -5.27 -30.58
CA ALA A 837 -21.79 -4.41 -29.51
C ALA A 837 -20.26 -4.36 -29.48
N HIS A 838 -19.57 -5.46 -29.78
CA HIS A 838 -18.10 -5.46 -29.94
C HIS A 838 -17.66 -4.68 -31.17
N CYS A 839 -18.27 -4.95 -32.34
CA CYS A 839 -17.96 -4.26 -33.59
C CYS A 839 -18.17 -2.75 -33.52
N GLN A 840 -19.18 -2.28 -32.77
CA GLN A 840 -19.40 -0.85 -32.52
C GLN A 840 -18.21 -0.17 -31.82
N ARG A 841 -17.48 -0.89 -30.97
CA ARG A 841 -16.34 -0.35 -30.21
C ARG A 841 -15.04 -0.27 -31.03
N ILE A 842 -15.03 -0.93 -32.19
CA ILE A 842 -13.92 -0.94 -33.16
C ILE A 842 -14.39 -0.53 -34.55
N SER A 843 -15.47 0.27 -34.63
CA SER A 843 -16.11 0.65 -35.90
C SER A 843 -15.15 1.35 -36.86
N ASP A 844 -14.22 2.13 -36.34
CA ASP A 844 -13.15 2.77 -37.10
C ASP A 844 -12.21 1.77 -37.80
N PHE A 845 -11.85 0.67 -37.14
CA PHE A 845 -11.08 -0.43 -37.76
C PHE A 845 -11.90 -1.24 -38.77
N LEU A 846 -13.23 -1.19 -38.70
CA LEU A 846 -14.11 -1.90 -39.62
C LEU A 846 -14.45 -1.07 -40.86
N GLU A 847 -14.54 0.26 -40.73
CA GLU A 847 -14.96 1.19 -41.80
C GLU A 847 -14.04 1.14 -43.03
N VAL A 848 -12.76 0.82 -42.82
CA VAL A 848 -11.73 0.74 -43.86
C VAL A 848 -11.93 -0.46 -44.81
N GLY A 849 -12.71 -1.46 -44.39
CA GLY A 849 -13.05 -2.62 -45.20
C GLY A 849 -12.30 -3.90 -44.85
N ILE A 850 -12.67 -4.97 -45.56
CA ILE A 850 -12.09 -6.31 -45.43
C ILE A 850 -10.64 -6.34 -45.95
N ASN A 851 -9.82 -7.24 -45.42
CA ASN A 851 -8.40 -7.45 -45.73
C ASN A 851 -7.46 -6.31 -45.29
N VAL A 852 -7.95 -5.36 -44.49
CA VAL A 852 -7.11 -4.32 -43.88
C VAL A 852 -6.78 -4.69 -42.43
N TRP A 853 -7.78 -4.68 -41.55
CA TRP A 853 -7.62 -5.05 -40.12
C TRP A 853 -8.34 -6.34 -39.74
N TRP A 854 -9.10 -6.92 -40.67
CA TRP A 854 -9.83 -8.16 -40.47
C TRP A 854 -10.13 -8.81 -41.81
N LYS A 855 -10.32 -10.12 -41.82
CA LYS A 855 -10.72 -10.91 -43.00
C LYS A 855 -11.65 -12.04 -42.60
N THR A 856 -12.34 -12.59 -43.59
CA THR A 856 -13.13 -13.81 -43.46
C THR A 856 -12.29 -15.00 -43.87
N SER A 857 -12.32 -16.05 -43.06
CA SER A 857 -11.69 -17.34 -43.33
C SER A 857 -12.73 -18.45 -43.16
N GLU A 858 -12.42 -19.67 -43.58
CA GLU A 858 -13.35 -20.80 -43.51
C GLU A 858 -13.87 -21.01 -42.07
N GLY A 859 -15.16 -20.72 -41.85
CA GLY A 859 -15.84 -20.88 -40.57
C GLY A 859 -15.51 -19.86 -39.47
N HIS A 860 -14.76 -18.78 -39.74
CA HIS A 860 -14.40 -17.77 -38.72
C HIS A 860 -14.03 -16.39 -39.30
N VAL A 861 -14.03 -15.38 -38.43
CA VAL A 861 -13.45 -14.06 -38.71
C VAL A 861 -12.10 -13.97 -38.01
N GLU A 862 -11.09 -13.49 -38.73
CA GLU A 862 -9.73 -13.27 -38.24
C GLU A 862 -9.42 -11.77 -38.25
N PHE A 863 -8.95 -11.24 -37.12
CA PHE A 863 -8.46 -9.86 -37.00
C PHE A 863 -6.94 -9.83 -37.14
N LEU A 864 -6.44 -8.99 -38.03
CA LEU A 864 -5.03 -8.86 -38.36
C LEU A 864 -4.34 -7.99 -37.30
N ASP A 865 -4.24 -8.52 -36.07
CA ASP A 865 -3.76 -7.83 -34.87
C ASP A 865 -2.63 -8.59 -34.13
N GLY A 866 -2.11 -9.66 -34.73
CA GLY A 866 -1.06 -10.50 -34.18
C GLY A 866 0.34 -9.85 -34.22
N PRO A 867 1.33 -10.42 -33.53
CA PRO A 867 2.68 -9.87 -33.40
C PRO A 867 3.39 -9.69 -34.75
N HIS A 868 3.08 -10.54 -35.73
CA HIS A 868 3.65 -10.50 -37.08
C HIS A 868 2.99 -9.44 -37.99
N GLU A 869 1.89 -8.84 -37.57
CA GLU A 869 1.19 -7.81 -38.33
C GLU A 869 1.87 -6.45 -38.15
N ASN A 870 1.71 -5.57 -39.15
CA ASN A 870 2.24 -4.22 -39.11
C ASN A 870 1.67 -3.43 -37.92
N HIS A 871 2.49 -2.57 -37.32
CA HIS A 871 2.06 -1.72 -36.21
C HIS A 871 0.98 -0.72 -36.60
N SER A 872 1.07 -0.20 -37.82
CA SER A 872 0.14 0.76 -38.42
C SER A 872 -0.03 0.49 -39.91
N GLN A 873 -1.13 0.97 -40.46
CA GLN A 873 -1.45 0.99 -41.89
C GLN A 873 -1.91 2.38 -42.28
N ASP A 874 -1.52 2.84 -43.47
CA ASP A 874 -1.85 4.19 -43.95
C ASP A 874 -3.36 4.41 -44.10
N CYS A 875 -4.08 3.36 -44.48
CA CYS A 875 -5.55 3.36 -44.54
C CYS A 875 -6.22 3.07 -43.18
N GLY A 876 -5.44 2.80 -42.12
CA GLY A 876 -5.93 2.54 -40.78
C GLY A 876 -6.43 3.79 -40.04
N PRO A 877 -7.10 3.62 -38.89
CA PRO A 877 -7.66 4.75 -38.15
C PRO A 877 -6.56 5.60 -37.52
N ASN A 878 -6.72 6.93 -37.57
CA ASN A 878 -5.86 7.84 -36.83
C ASN A 878 -6.05 7.63 -35.33
N LEU A 879 -4.95 7.44 -34.60
CA LEU A 879 -5.01 7.31 -33.15
C LEU A 879 -5.17 8.69 -32.53
N HIS A 880 -6.28 8.90 -31.84
CA HIS A 880 -6.45 10.08 -31.00
C HIS A 880 -5.57 9.99 -29.75
N HIS A 881 -5.30 11.12 -29.12
CA HIS A 881 -4.43 11.23 -27.96
C HIS A 881 -5.11 12.03 -26.85
N PHE A 882 -4.75 11.77 -25.60
CA PHE A 882 -5.35 12.46 -24.46
C PHE A 882 -5.16 13.99 -24.50
N SER A 883 -4.14 14.50 -25.20
CA SER A 883 -3.87 15.93 -25.31
C SER A 883 -4.82 16.66 -26.28
N THR A 884 -5.52 15.93 -27.15
CA THR A 884 -6.43 16.51 -28.15
C THR A 884 -7.87 15.99 -28.05
N SER A 885 -8.07 14.84 -27.39
CA SER A 885 -9.36 14.18 -27.26
C SER A 885 -9.68 13.71 -25.83
N ASN A 886 -10.93 13.28 -25.63
CA ASN A 886 -11.48 12.75 -24.38
C ASN A 886 -12.51 11.64 -24.68
N LEU A 887 -12.94 10.87 -23.67
CA LEU A 887 -13.80 9.71 -23.91
C LEU A 887 -15.12 10.07 -24.57
N LYS A 888 -15.70 11.24 -24.22
CA LYS A 888 -16.94 11.72 -24.84
C LYS A 888 -16.76 11.92 -26.35
N LYS A 889 -15.64 12.53 -26.77
CA LYS A 889 -15.29 12.71 -28.18
C LYS A 889 -15.02 11.37 -28.86
N GLU A 890 -14.31 10.44 -28.21
CA GLU A 890 -14.06 9.10 -28.76
C GLU A 890 -15.37 8.31 -28.99
N TYR A 891 -16.31 8.37 -28.05
CA TYR A 891 -17.60 7.71 -28.22
C TYR A 891 -18.39 8.31 -29.40
N ALA A 892 -18.39 9.64 -29.54
CA ALA A 892 -19.05 10.30 -30.67
C ALA A 892 -18.40 9.93 -32.00
N TYR A 893 -17.06 9.86 -32.05
CA TYR A 893 -16.30 9.41 -33.20
C TYR A 893 -16.68 7.97 -33.60
N LEU A 894 -16.66 7.02 -32.66
CA LEU A 894 -17.01 5.62 -32.95
C LEU A 894 -18.49 5.45 -33.35
N ASP A 895 -19.39 6.23 -32.77
CA ASP A 895 -20.80 6.25 -33.18
C ASP A 895 -20.97 6.74 -34.62
N GLU A 896 -20.27 7.81 -35.01
CA GLU A 896 -20.28 8.34 -36.37
C GLU A 896 -19.74 7.29 -37.35
N LYS A 897 -18.62 6.66 -37.03
CA LYS A 897 -18.03 5.57 -37.82
C LYS A 897 -18.97 4.39 -37.98
N TRP A 898 -19.69 4.03 -36.91
CA TRP A 898 -20.70 2.97 -36.97
C TRP A 898 -21.91 3.35 -37.83
N LYS A 899 -22.36 4.61 -37.80
CA LYS A 899 -23.44 5.10 -38.68
C LYS A 899 -23.03 5.01 -40.15
N ASN A 900 -21.82 5.46 -40.49
CA ASN A 900 -21.30 5.35 -41.85
C ASN A 900 -21.25 3.89 -42.35
N ILE A 901 -20.88 2.96 -41.47
CA ILE A 901 -20.93 1.52 -41.77
C ILE A 901 -22.36 1.07 -42.06
N ILE A 902 -23.34 1.45 -41.23
CA ILE A 902 -24.75 1.10 -41.43
C ILE A 902 -25.24 1.59 -42.80
N ASP A 903 -24.90 2.82 -43.18
CA ASP A 903 -25.30 3.40 -44.47
C ASP A 903 -24.70 2.62 -45.64
N LYS A 904 -23.40 2.28 -45.56
CA LYS A 904 -22.70 1.48 -46.57
C LYS A 904 -23.27 0.05 -46.68
N VAL A 905 -23.57 -0.60 -45.56
CA VAL A 905 -24.18 -1.95 -45.52
C VAL A 905 -25.59 -1.92 -46.12
N THR A 906 -26.37 -0.87 -45.88
CA THR A 906 -27.73 -0.71 -46.43
C THR A 906 -27.73 -0.67 -47.96
N THR A 907 -26.68 -0.13 -48.57
CA THR A 907 -26.50 -0.13 -50.04
C THR A 907 -25.98 -1.46 -50.61
N ASN A 908 -25.83 -2.50 -49.79
CA ASN A 908 -25.29 -3.82 -50.12
C ASN A 908 -23.86 -3.84 -50.68
N LYS A 909 -23.08 -2.77 -50.46
CA LYS A 909 -21.71 -2.59 -50.98
C LYS A 909 -20.62 -2.86 -49.94
N PHE A 910 -20.98 -3.30 -48.74
CA PHE A 910 -20.06 -3.36 -47.62
C PHE A 910 -20.35 -4.56 -46.71
N THR A 911 -19.29 -5.25 -46.30
CA THR A 911 -19.35 -6.42 -45.41
C THR A 911 -18.70 -6.07 -44.09
N VAL A 912 -19.25 -6.59 -43.00
CA VAL A 912 -18.70 -6.43 -41.64
C VAL A 912 -18.73 -7.77 -40.89
N PRO A 913 -17.96 -7.93 -39.80
CA PRO A 913 -17.93 -9.13 -38.95
C PRO A 913 -19.23 -9.46 -38.17
N CYS A 914 -20.40 -9.03 -38.65
CA CYS A 914 -21.71 -9.32 -38.08
C CYS A 914 -22.54 -10.04 -39.14
N MET A 915 -23.37 -11.03 -38.80
CA MET A 915 -24.39 -11.58 -39.74
C MET A 915 -25.67 -10.74 -39.78
N LYS A 916 -26.05 -10.16 -38.64
CA LYS A 916 -27.25 -9.33 -38.48
C LYS A 916 -26.93 -8.09 -37.66
N ILE A 917 -27.42 -6.94 -38.11
CA ILE A 917 -27.28 -5.64 -37.43
C ILE A 917 -28.66 -5.12 -37.08
N LYS A 918 -28.88 -4.80 -35.81
CA LYS A 918 -30.09 -4.09 -35.35
C LYS A 918 -29.82 -2.59 -35.36
N VAL A 919 -30.66 -1.83 -36.06
CA VAL A 919 -30.64 -0.37 -36.04
C VAL A 919 -31.64 0.09 -34.99
N TYR A 920 -31.22 1.05 -34.17
CA TYR A 920 -32.03 1.60 -33.07
C TYR A 920 -32.34 3.08 -33.34
N ASP A 921 -33.52 3.53 -32.94
CA ASP A 921 -33.85 4.96 -32.89
C ASP A 921 -33.22 5.65 -31.68
N VAL A 922 -33.48 6.96 -31.56
CA VAL A 922 -33.03 7.80 -30.44
C VAL A 922 -33.56 7.35 -29.08
N ASN A 923 -34.65 6.58 -29.05
CA ASN A 923 -35.26 6.05 -27.83
C ASN A 923 -34.78 4.62 -27.51
N GLY A 924 -33.84 4.07 -28.30
CA GLY A 924 -33.32 2.71 -28.13
C GLY A 924 -34.26 1.61 -28.62
N LYS A 925 -35.31 1.95 -29.38
CA LYS A 925 -36.21 0.97 -30.00
C LYS A 925 -35.65 0.53 -31.34
N VAL A 926 -35.74 -0.76 -31.63
CA VAL A 926 -35.29 -1.33 -32.92
C VAL A 926 -36.17 -0.79 -34.05
N THR A 927 -35.58 -0.12 -35.02
CA THR A 927 -36.26 0.40 -36.22
C THR A 927 -36.16 -0.57 -37.39
N SER A 928 -35.01 -1.21 -37.58
CA SER A 928 -34.78 -2.18 -38.64
C SER A 928 -33.73 -3.22 -38.26
N VAL A 929 -33.71 -4.34 -39.00
CA VAL A 929 -32.70 -5.39 -38.90
C VAL A 929 -32.11 -5.62 -40.28
N LEU A 930 -30.80 -5.39 -40.42
CA LEU A 930 -30.06 -5.58 -41.66
C LEU A 930 -29.37 -6.95 -41.62
N ASN A 931 -29.50 -7.74 -42.69
CA ASN A 931 -28.64 -8.91 -42.92
C ASN A 931 -27.41 -8.44 -43.68
N THR A 932 -26.23 -8.94 -43.32
CA THR A 932 -24.98 -8.58 -43.99
C THR A 932 -24.60 -9.65 -45.02
N ASN A 933 -23.72 -9.30 -45.97
CA ASN A 933 -23.13 -10.24 -46.92
C ASN A 933 -21.97 -11.06 -46.31
N LEU A 934 -21.99 -11.31 -45.01
CA LEU A 934 -20.94 -12.08 -44.35
C LEU A 934 -21.13 -13.57 -44.66
N ASP A 935 -20.35 -14.08 -45.61
CA ASP A 935 -20.31 -15.51 -45.94
C ASP A 935 -19.24 -16.21 -45.08
N LEU A 936 -19.66 -17.26 -44.35
CA LEU A 936 -18.78 -18.09 -43.53
C LEU A 936 -18.87 -19.58 -43.94
N GLU A 937 -19.45 -19.90 -45.10
CA GLU A 937 -19.65 -21.27 -45.56
C GLU A 937 -18.37 -21.93 -46.09
N LYS A 938 -17.78 -22.80 -45.25
CA LYS A 938 -17.54 -24.23 -45.52
C LYS A 938 -17.23 -24.90 -44.16
N ASN A 939 -17.91 -26.02 -43.89
CA ASN A 939 -18.00 -26.80 -42.64
C ASN A 939 -19.24 -26.63 -41.75
N SER A 940 -20.43 -26.56 -42.36
CA SER A 940 -21.64 -27.20 -41.80
C SER A 940 -21.58 -28.74 -41.81
N GLY A 941 -20.50 -29.34 -42.32
CA GLY A 941 -20.30 -30.79 -42.47
C GLY A 941 -20.27 -31.62 -41.18
N ARG A 942 -20.18 -31.02 -39.99
CA ARG A 942 -20.31 -31.76 -38.72
C ARG A 942 -21.76 -31.89 -38.24
N TRP A 943 -22.67 -31.05 -38.73
CA TRP A 943 -24.07 -31.05 -38.31
C TRP A 943 -24.95 -32.00 -39.13
N GLN A 944 -24.62 -32.30 -40.39
CA GLN A 944 -25.28 -33.40 -41.10
C GLN A 944 -24.92 -34.76 -40.48
N SER A 945 -23.68 -34.96 -40.01
CA SER A 945 -23.29 -36.19 -39.29
C SER A 945 -23.96 -36.31 -37.92
N ILE A 946 -24.04 -35.23 -37.13
CA ILE A 946 -24.69 -35.26 -35.80
C ILE A 946 -26.23 -35.31 -35.92
N GLN A 947 -26.83 -34.61 -36.89
CA GLN A 947 -28.26 -34.69 -37.16
C GLN A 947 -28.63 -36.08 -37.69
N MET A 948 -27.83 -36.69 -38.57
CA MET A 948 -28.00 -38.08 -38.99
C MET A 948 -27.75 -39.07 -37.86
N SER A 949 -26.81 -38.81 -36.95
CA SER A 949 -26.54 -39.67 -35.78
C SER A 949 -27.66 -39.59 -34.74
N ILE A 950 -28.22 -38.40 -34.51
CA ILE A 950 -29.37 -38.19 -33.62
C ILE A 950 -30.64 -38.79 -34.24
N TYR A 951 -30.86 -38.64 -35.55
CA TYR A 951 -31.94 -39.32 -36.27
C TYR A 951 -31.77 -40.84 -36.21
N SER A 952 -30.55 -41.36 -36.38
CA SER A 952 -30.26 -42.80 -36.26
C SER A 952 -30.47 -43.32 -34.83
N LEU A 953 -30.10 -42.54 -33.80
CA LEU A 953 -30.34 -42.85 -32.38
C LEU A 953 -31.82 -42.77 -31.99
N LEU A 954 -32.58 -41.84 -32.58
CA LEU A 954 -34.02 -41.72 -32.38
C LEU A 954 -34.78 -42.86 -33.07
N ILE A 955 -34.37 -43.23 -34.28
CA ILE A 955 -34.91 -44.40 -35.00
C ILE A 955 -34.59 -45.68 -34.21
N TYR A 956 -33.34 -45.88 -33.77
CA TYR A 956 -32.94 -47.06 -32.99
C TYR A 956 -33.67 -47.18 -31.64
N LYS A 957 -33.96 -46.04 -30.97
CA LYS A 957 -34.77 -46.03 -29.74
C LYS A 957 -36.26 -46.28 -29.99
N TRP A 958 -36.79 -45.85 -31.14
CA TRP A 958 -38.19 -46.07 -31.50
C TRP A 958 -38.45 -47.54 -31.92
N SER A 959 -37.50 -48.16 -32.64
CA SER A 959 -37.55 -49.60 -32.96
C SER A 959 -37.51 -50.47 -31.70
N ASN A 960 -36.66 -50.13 -30.73
CA ASN A 960 -36.59 -50.82 -29.45
C ASN A 960 -37.84 -50.60 -28.58
N TYR A 961 -38.50 -49.45 -28.69
CA TYR A 961 -39.76 -49.18 -27.99
C TYR A 961 -40.92 -50.04 -28.51
N GLN A 962 -41.03 -50.22 -29.84
CA GLN A 962 -42.03 -51.14 -30.43
C GLN A 962 -41.75 -52.61 -30.09
N PHE A 963 -40.47 -53.02 -30.09
CA PHE A 963 -40.05 -54.37 -29.68
C PHE A 963 -40.40 -54.65 -28.21
N LEU A 964 -40.18 -53.68 -27.31
CA LEU A 964 -40.49 -53.82 -25.88
C LEU A 964 -42.01 -53.80 -25.59
N GLN A 965 -42.82 -53.10 -26.38
CA GLN A 965 -44.28 -53.15 -26.28
C GLN A 965 -44.88 -54.50 -26.73
N GLN A 966 -44.31 -55.14 -27.76
CA GLN A 966 -44.75 -56.47 -28.19
C GLN A 966 -44.46 -57.57 -27.16
N HIS A 967 -43.48 -57.38 -26.27
CA HIS A 967 -43.04 -58.38 -25.29
C HIS A 967 -43.45 -58.12 -23.82
N LYS A 968 -44.33 -57.14 -23.53
CA LYS A 968 -44.89 -56.86 -22.19
C LYS A 968 -43.86 -56.79 -21.04
N LEU A 969 -42.67 -56.25 -21.26
CA LEU A 969 -41.68 -56.06 -20.19
C LEU A 969 -41.85 -54.69 -19.52
N ILE A 970 -42.09 -54.68 -18.21
CA ILE A 970 -42.23 -53.45 -17.39
C ILE A 970 -40.84 -52.86 -17.12
N VAL A 971 -40.61 -51.60 -17.51
CA VAL A 971 -39.41 -50.83 -17.16
C VAL A 971 -39.80 -49.58 -16.38
N VAL A 972 -39.29 -49.44 -15.16
CA VAL A 972 -39.46 -48.26 -14.29
C VAL A 972 -38.37 -47.24 -14.61
N PHE A 973 -38.75 -46.01 -14.97
CA PHE A 973 -37.83 -44.86 -15.06
C PHE A 973 -38.32 -43.70 -14.18
N PHE A 974 -37.41 -43.17 -13.35
CA PHE A 974 -37.61 -41.96 -12.53
C PHE A 974 -37.62 -40.68 -13.41
N PRO A 975 -38.46 -39.67 -13.10
CA PRO A 975 -38.60 -38.47 -13.93
C PRO A 975 -37.59 -37.38 -13.56
N ILE A 976 -36.80 -36.91 -14.53
CA ILE A 976 -36.13 -35.60 -14.46
C ILE A 976 -36.95 -34.60 -15.29
N LYS A 977 -37.49 -33.60 -14.61
CA LYS A 977 -38.29 -32.50 -15.18
C LYS A 977 -37.44 -31.63 -16.12
N TYR A 978 -37.66 -31.75 -17.43
CA TYR A 978 -37.48 -30.65 -18.37
C TYR A 978 -38.78 -29.86 -18.43
N SER A 979 -38.71 -28.54 -18.18
CA SER A 979 -39.86 -27.66 -18.40
C SER A 979 -39.50 -26.50 -19.32
N ARG A 980 -40.25 -26.47 -20.44
CA ARG A 980 -40.61 -25.35 -21.32
C ARG A 980 -39.62 -24.94 -22.42
N LEU A 981 -39.72 -25.65 -23.55
CA LEU A 981 -39.73 -25.07 -24.89
C LEU A 981 -41.19 -24.98 -25.35
N LYS A 982 -41.68 -23.75 -25.54
CA LYS A 982 -42.96 -23.46 -26.23
C LYS A 982 -42.56 -23.13 -27.67
N ILE A 983 -42.76 -24.07 -28.60
CA ILE A 983 -42.71 -23.79 -30.04
C ILE A 983 -44.13 -23.90 -30.55
N CYS A 984 -44.60 -22.84 -31.20
CA CYS A 984 -45.92 -22.72 -31.81
C CYS A 984 -46.06 -23.72 -32.96
N ASN A 985 -47.05 -24.60 -32.86
CA ASN A 985 -47.60 -25.34 -34.00
C ASN A 985 -48.80 -24.56 -34.52
N GLU A 986 -48.68 -23.89 -35.67
CA GLU A 986 -49.86 -23.44 -36.41
C GLU A 986 -49.64 -23.35 -37.93
N LEU A 987 -48.80 -24.22 -38.50
CA LEU A 987 -48.78 -24.44 -39.94
C LEU A 987 -48.70 -25.93 -40.20
N GLU A 988 -49.47 -26.39 -41.19
CA GLU A 988 -49.61 -27.78 -41.67
C GLU A 988 -50.77 -28.59 -41.05
N LYS A 989 -51.97 -28.03 -41.13
CA LYS A 989 -53.13 -28.81 -41.59
C LYS A 989 -53.26 -28.60 -43.10
N ASN A 990 -52.87 -29.60 -43.88
CA ASN A 990 -53.62 -30.14 -45.03
C ASN A 990 -52.70 -31.07 -45.83
N SER A 991 -52.90 -32.37 -45.61
CA SER A 991 -52.47 -33.53 -46.41
C SER A 991 -52.97 -33.45 -47.87
N PRO A 992 -52.49 -34.30 -48.81
CA PRO A 992 -52.17 -35.72 -48.65
C PRO A 992 -50.76 -36.03 -48.15
#